data_AF-A0A497SU04-F1
#
_entry.id   AF-A0A497SU04-F1
#
_cell.length_a   1.000
_cell.length_b   1.000
_cell.length_c   1.000
_cell.angle_alpha   90.00
_cell.angle_beta   90.00
_cell.angle_gamma   90.00
#
_symmetry.space_group_name_H-M   'P 1'
#
loop_
_entity.id
_entity.type
_entity.pdbx_description
1 polymer ?
#
loop_
_entity_poly.entity_id
_entity_poly.type
_entity_poly.pdbx_seq_one_letter_code
_entity_poly.pdbx_strand_id
1 'polypeptide(L)'
;LRYQGVILKITILGTRGEIDSYSKAHKNHSGILIDNMLFDVGEEDYLKYNPKVIFVTHFHPDHAYFVKDKKDIPDVTIYAPENYDGVNVIKPLESVKVGRYRVTSIPTIHSKKVKSTAYLIENSKKVLYTGDMIWIRKSYHDRIKNLDLAIVDASFIRKGGMIRRDKDTGEIYGHNGVPDLVRLFKRLGCKRIILTHFGEWIFDDHSEEKVKDLEDEYNIPIEIGVDNMTVELSVSKEDVEAITPKVFPSPPKYGLYLVSPHGRLIWEGKKTSIIKTKKFTEHIGENVYLFSDGLCYGIIVLKEPREITKEEFDNIRDQHMITEEEFKEWNWSGKKLYEYKFRLVEKYDPPIPVRLPKGVQVWVSVDKVKFLKPEEMTLHELVYYHALSHSLGTLFSPFCELHLMIANELLDRGYVHLDRSPCDRVVHLIRGWIDEYDPSKPNDRQLGDDFRIVLAWYSSIKRGKKLYKRVGEEKKEITLDDCKQLALKIFKEMIKRGFTFNRPETYKEHARELFEWLIKQVGEDKVPFRDKLSFRLPEGMTVEDIDVEYVVSLDTKTLIELYKWLHKQYEKIGRVTEPLHNANIFVGIELLKRGIYDDVKIDDKLTEETDLEIVEYPTREGLEDKDVTIDELYDMLPETLVIDGQPYGAYITGRIANTGVSPVGHDIDILFRQYPDVRVIRAIKSIDNKLLSSKLHPFFDPNGPNIGYSYPIYKYGFFKVPKDEFIKGYGPYRLSVEVKPFMKFKPLKSKSGWEKYEFFTYDTMYREWASKYLQRGIVVQKKADGRRFIIHKDGDKVAIITEDKQRDRSKELPNVVKDLLKFKHDSFIMDCECVAYDLHGKEVKKAMDKDRLGEEIPREDTAWLTIGDIKPEQEKSVVFICHDLLYLDGKDLHNEGYLERFNLLKKVIPKNSEYFIPMPTMVARNPRELKEAVYKMRTYKGSEGCMLKVMDSKYPIKQKNNRTPEWCKLKNLKSIDVIVHKIVPKRKKDTGEVIKGQYMYDCAIAIPPSELKHWDKSDLVEVNGKIYAHIGRTFATGKKANVGDIIEVLVGRIREYVKDGTHYITWMFPKVRDVRKDKNTPDTLDTARKLAKVGSGFTEVKERLYMDDIYTFDLELCPYWKNSEICPMKHIFGKPRYELSVLRIEYLKYPMSCPLAYIFKCRYLKSYYYGYRTFHRKY
;
A
#
# COMPACT_ATOMS: atom_id res chain seq x y z
N LEU A 1 -36.53 -22.55 8.01
CA LEU A 1 -36.94 -22.95 9.38
C LEU A 1 -35.87 -22.50 10.37
N ARG A 2 -36.28 -21.64 11.33
CA ARG A 2 -35.56 -21.04 12.47
C ARG A 2 -34.33 -20.18 12.17
N TYR A 3 -34.59 -18.88 11.99
CA TYR A 3 -33.70 -17.80 12.45
C TYR A 3 -33.29 -18.07 13.92
N GLN A 4 -32.01 -18.22 14.19
CA GLN A 4 -31.46 -17.94 15.53
C GLN A 4 -30.71 -16.63 15.41
N GLY A 5 -31.21 -15.59 16.10
CA GLY A 5 -30.69 -14.23 16.03
C GLY A 5 -29.20 -14.16 16.33
N VAL A 6 -28.52 -13.15 15.80
CA VAL A 6 -27.12 -12.86 16.13
C VAL A 6 -27.05 -12.49 17.62
N ILE A 7 -26.70 -13.48 18.44
CA ILE A 7 -26.51 -13.33 19.88
C ILE A 7 -25.06 -12.87 20.09
N LEU A 8 -24.86 -11.68 20.67
CA LEU A 8 -23.57 -11.34 21.26
C LEU A 8 -23.50 -12.03 22.63
N LYS A 9 -22.61 -13.03 22.73
CA LYS A 9 -22.38 -13.77 23.96
C LYS A 9 -21.12 -13.24 24.64
N ILE A 10 -21.28 -12.76 25.86
CA ILE A 10 -20.21 -12.25 26.71
C ILE A 10 -20.14 -13.18 27.91
N THR A 11 -18.97 -13.73 28.20
CA THR A 11 -18.75 -14.54 29.40
C THR A 11 -17.85 -13.76 30.35
N ILE A 12 -18.39 -13.38 31.50
CA ILE A 12 -17.63 -12.75 32.60
C ILE A 12 -16.92 -13.89 33.32
N LEU A 13 -15.60 -13.96 33.22
CA LEU A 13 -14.79 -15.04 33.79
C LEU A 13 -14.44 -14.79 35.25
N GLY A 14 -14.25 -13.52 35.60
CA GLY A 14 -13.97 -13.10 36.97
C GLY A 14 -14.40 -11.67 37.22
N THR A 15 -14.79 -11.41 38.48
CA THR A 15 -15.49 -10.20 38.90
C THR A 15 -14.86 -9.51 40.10
N ARG A 16 -13.82 -10.08 40.69
CA ARG A 16 -13.20 -9.58 41.92
C ARG A 16 -12.03 -8.63 41.62
N GLY A 17 -11.92 -7.53 42.36
CA GLY A 17 -10.70 -6.72 42.38
C GLY A 17 -9.61 -7.34 43.27
N GLU A 18 -8.49 -6.65 43.47
CA GLU A 18 -7.43 -7.11 44.40
C GLU A 18 -7.85 -6.95 45.88
N ILE A 19 -8.66 -7.89 46.38
CA ILE A 19 -9.10 -8.01 47.77
C ILE A 19 -8.94 -9.44 48.30
N ASP A 20 -8.85 -9.61 49.62
CA ASP A 20 -8.62 -10.93 50.24
C ASP A 20 -9.90 -11.76 50.33
N SER A 21 -11.04 -11.12 50.59
CA SER A 21 -12.35 -11.77 50.67
C SER A 21 -12.75 -12.37 49.32
N TYR A 22 -13.42 -13.52 49.36
CA TYR A 22 -13.97 -14.17 48.16
C TYR A 22 -15.22 -14.98 48.50
N SER A 23 -16.04 -15.25 47.48
CA SER A 23 -17.17 -16.16 47.59
C SER A 23 -17.18 -17.12 46.40
N LYS A 24 -18.11 -18.08 46.40
CA LYS A 24 -18.29 -18.96 45.23
C LYS A 24 -18.68 -18.19 43.97
N ALA A 25 -19.34 -17.03 44.12
CA ALA A 25 -19.81 -16.18 43.02
C ALA A 25 -18.75 -15.14 42.58
N HIS A 26 -17.84 -14.75 43.47
CA HIS A 26 -16.79 -13.77 43.23
C HIS A 26 -15.45 -14.31 43.75
N LYS A 27 -14.84 -15.22 42.99
CA LYS A 27 -13.59 -15.88 43.33
C LYS A 27 -12.40 -15.35 42.52
N ASN A 28 -12.59 -15.19 41.23
CA ASN A 28 -11.53 -14.92 40.27
C ASN A 28 -11.39 -13.42 39.99
N HIS A 29 -10.18 -12.99 39.65
CA HIS A 29 -9.91 -11.61 39.25
C HIS A 29 -10.45 -11.27 37.86
N SER A 30 -10.53 -9.98 37.55
CA SER A 30 -11.15 -9.42 36.35
C SER A 30 -10.78 -10.16 35.05
N GLY A 31 -11.82 -10.54 34.30
CA GLY A 31 -11.65 -11.11 32.97
C GLY A 31 -12.97 -11.30 32.24
N ILE A 32 -13.02 -10.94 30.96
CA ILE A 32 -14.20 -11.09 30.12
C ILE A 32 -13.83 -11.71 28.78
N LEU A 33 -14.55 -12.75 28.38
CA LEU A 33 -14.40 -13.43 27.11
C LEU A 33 -15.54 -13.07 26.15
N ILE A 34 -15.17 -12.59 24.96
CA ILE A 34 -16.11 -12.35 23.84
C ILE A 34 -15.58 -13.09 22.62
N ASP A 35 -16.29 -14.13 22.20
CA ASP A 35 -15.80 -15.13 21.23
C ASP A 35 -14.38 -15.62 21.61
N ASN A 36 -13.35 -15.25 20.83
CA ASN A 36 -11.95 -15.60 21.11
C ASN A 36 -11.09 -14.38 21.51
N MET A 37 -11.72 -13.31 21.99
CA MET A 37 -11.06 -12.11 22.49
C MET A 37 -11.18 -12.08 24.01
N LEU A 38 -10.04 -11.97 24.70
CA LEU A 38 -10.01 -11.86 26.15
C LEU A 38 -9.75 -10.40 26.54
N PHE A 39 -10.57 -9.86 27.42
CA PHE A 39 -10.42 -8.53 28.01
C PHE A 39 -10.07 -8.70 29.48
N ASP A 40 -8.87 -8.28 29.84
CA ASP A 40 -8.15 -8.62 31.07
C ASP A 40 -7.92 -10.12 31.28
N VAL A 41 -6.75 -10.45 31.83
CA VAL A 41 -6.28 -11.80 32.12
C VAL A 41 -5.88 -11.88 33.59
N GLY A 42 -6.83 -11.57 34.48
CA GLY A 42 -6.61 -11.60 35.93
C GLY A 42 -6.19 -12.98 36.46
N GLU A 43 -6.50 -14.07 35.74
CA GLU A 43 -6.07 -15.43 36.07
C GLU A 43 -5.35 -16.10 34.88
N GLU A 44 -4.31 -16.88 35.19
CA GLU A 44 -3.57 -17.69 34.21
C GLU A 44 -4.49 -18.73 33.52
N ASP A 45 -5.44 -19.27 34.27
CA ASP A 45 -6.44 -20.24 33.82
C ASP A 45 -7.31 -19.74 32.67
N TYR A 46 -7.40 -18.43 32.43
CA TYR A 46 -8.19 -17.88 31.32
C TYR A 46 -7.55 -18.19 29.95
N LEU A 47 -6.26 -18.53 29.90
CA LEU A 47 -5.58 -18.92 28.66
C LEU A 47 -6.09 -20.25 28.09
N LYS A 48 -6.76 -21.09 28.90
CA LYS A 48 -7.39 -22.35 28.43
C LYS A 48 -8.49 -22.12 27.38
N TYR A 49 -9.04 -20.91 27.31
CA TYR A 49 -10.01 -20.51 26.30
C TYR A 49 -9.36 -20.20 24.93
N ASN A 50 -8.03 -20.34 24.81
CA ASN A 50 -7.25 -20.13 23.60
C ASN A 50 -7.54 -18.76 22.91
N PRO A 51 -7.38 -17.64 23.64
CA PRO A 51 -7.67 -16.32 23.10
C PRO A 51 -6.73 -16.01 21.92
N LYS A 52 -7.28 -15.46 20.83
CA LYS A 52 -6.48 -15.00 19.68
C LYS A 52 -5.77 -13.67 19.96
N VAL A 53 -6.33 -12.90 20.89
CA VAL A 53 -5.88 -11.57 21.28
C VAL A 53 -6.31 -11.29 22.71
N ILE A 54 -5.45 -10.59 23.45
CA ILE A 54 -5.71 -10.14 24.81
C ILE A 54 -5.71 -8.61 24.83
N PHE A 55 -6.74 -8.00 25.39
CA PHE A 55 -6.88 -6.57 25.63
C PHE A 55 -6.78 -6.31 27.12
N VAL A 56 -5.70 -5.68 27.58
CA VAL A 56 -5.47 -5.36 28.99
C VAL A 56 -5.84 -3.90 29.23
N THR A 57 -6.71 -3.64 30.20
CA THR A 57 -7.16 -2.29 30.56
C THR A 57 -6.04 -1.47 31.18
N HIS A 58 -5.24 -2.09 32.04
CA HIS A 58 -3.98 -1.58 32.59
C HIS A 58 -3.17 -2.70 33.27
N PHE A 59 -1.87 -2.50 33.52
CA PHE A 59 -1.02 -3.52 34.13
C PHE A 59 -1.10 -3.51 35.65
N HIS A 60 -2.08 -4.23 36.20
CA HIS A 60 -2.23 -4.50 37.63
C HIS A 60 -2.52 -6.00 37.84
N PRO A 61 -2.13 -6.61 38.98
CA PRO A 61 -2.23 -8.06 39.21
C PRO A 61 -3.61 -8.69 38.96
N ASP A 62 -4.69 -7.99 39.29
CA ASP A 62 -6.07 -8.42 39.11
C ASP A 62 -6.63 -8.19 37.70
N HIS A 63 -5.87 -7.56 36.81
CA HIS A 63 -6.17 -7.44 35.37
C HIS A 63 -5.19 -8.22 34.49
N ALA A 64 -4.02 -8.58 35.03
CA ALA A 64 -2.99 -9.36 34.37
C ALA A 64 -2.16 -10.13 35.40
N TYR A 65 -2.41 -11.44 35.52
CA TYR A 65 -1.80 -12.32 36.55
C TYR A 65 -0.26 -12.27 36.57
N PHE A 66 0.38 -12.07 35.41
CA PHE A 66 1.83 -12.06 35.27
C PHE A 66 2.50 -10.80 35.86
N VAL A 67 1.74 -9.78 36.26
CA VAL A 67 2.28 -8.52 36.80
C VAL A 67 2.86 -8.69 38.21
N LYS A 68 2.26 -9.54 39.05
CA LYS A 68 2.67 -9.73 40.47
C LYS A 68 3.85 -10.70 40.61
N ASP A 69 3.81 -11.80 39.88
CA ASP A 69 4.72 -12.94 40.07
C ASP A 69 5.85 -13.03 39.03
N LYS A 70 5.89 -12.14 38.02
CA LYS A 70 6.81 -12.23 36.85
C LYS A 70 6.81 -13.63 36.21
N LYS A 71 5.65 -14.27 36.18
CA LYS A 71 5.40 -15.57 35.52
C LYS A 71 5.56 -15.46 34.01
N ASP A 72 5.63 -16.62 33.35
CA ASP A 72 5.66 -16.71 31.89
C ASP A 72 4.49 -15.96 31.26
N ILE A 73 4.85 -15.06 30.35
CA ILE A 73 3.93 -14.21 29.62
C ILE A 73 3.28 -15.05 28.52
N PRO A 74 1.95 -14.95 28.29
CA PRO A 74 1.31 -15.70 27.24
C PRO A 74 1.84 -15.32 25.85
N ASP A 75 2.14 -16.31 25.02
CA ASP A 75 2.52 -16.14 23.61
C ASP A 75 1.29 -15.82 22.74
N VAL A 76 0.63 -14.70 23.06
CA VAL A 76 -0.56 -14.17 22.38
C VAL A 76 -0.38 -12.66 22.22
N THR A 77 -0.90 -12.09 21.15
CA THR A 77 -0.85 -10.64 20.94
C THR A 77 -1.60 -9.89 22.05
N ILE A 78 -0.89 -9.01 22.76
CA ILE A 78 -1.43 -8.18 23.85
C ILE A 78 -1.54 -6.72 23.40
N TYR A 79 -2.74 -6.15 23.57
CA TYR A 79 -3.02 -4.72 23.44
C TYR A 79 -3.19 -4.10 24.82
N ALA A 80 -2.44 -3.04 25.12
CA ALA A 80 -2.48 -2.35 26.41
C ALA A 80 -2.13 -0.85 26.25
N PRO A 81 -2.49 0.02 27.21
CA PRO A 81 -2.28 1.47 27.09
C PRO A 81 -0.80 1.92 27.22
N GLU A 82 0.09 1.04 27.66
CA GLU A 82 1.53 1.29 27.78
C GLU A 82 2.34 0.01 27.52
N ASN A 83 3.67 0.09 27.53
CA ASN A 83 4.52 -1.10 27.40
C ASN A 83 4.77 -1.70 28.78
N TYR A 84 5.00 -3.01 28.84
CA TYR A 84 5.44 -3.73 30.03
C TYR A 84 6.72 -4.51 29.71
N ASP A 85 7.70 -4.45 30.60
CA ASP A 85 9.01 -5.09 30.38
C ASP A 85 8.86 -6.61 30.20
N GLY A 86 9.44 -7.14 29.13
CA GLY A 86 9.33 -8.57 28.76
C GLY A 86 8.13 -8.92 27.89
N VAL A 87 7.19 -7.99 27.64
CA VAL A 87 5.98 -8.21 26.82
C VAL A 87 6.06 -7.44 25.49
N ASN A 88 5.81 -8.13 24.37
CA ASN A 88 5.59 -7.48 23.07
C ASN A 88 4.19 -6.85 23.02
N VAL A 89 4.05 -5.65 23.58
CA VAL A 89 2.77 -4.92 23.60
C VAL A 89 2.55 -4.12 22.32
N ILE A 90 1.38 -4.28 21.71
CA ILE A 90 0.91 -3.39 20.65
C ILE A 90 0.04 -2.28 21.26
N LYS A 91 0.53 -1.04 21.27
CA LYS A 91 -0.27 0.10 21.74
C LYS A 91 -1.42 0.37 20.76
N PRO A 92 -2.70 0.27 21.17
CA PRO A 92 -3.81 0.59 20.30
C PRO A 92 -3.91 2.12 20.17
N LEU A 93 -3.41 2.66 19.05
CA LEU A 93 -3.43 4.11 18.84
C LEU A 93 -4.84 4.66 18.61
N GLU A 94 -5.79 3.89 18.01
CA GLU A 94 -7.19 4.34 17.87
C GLU A 94 -8.28 3.23 17.81
N SER A 95 -8.16 2.21 16.95
CA SER A 95 -9.11 1.06 16.92
C SER A 95 -8.52 -0.14 16.18
N VAL A 96 -8.91 -1.36 16.57
CA VAL A 96 -8.44 -2.63 16.00
C VAL A 96 -9.64 -3.47 15.57
N LYS A 97 -9.58 -4.05 14.37
CA LYS A 97 -10.60 -4.98 13.89
C LYS A 97 -10.19 -6.41 14.20
N VAL A 98 -11.01 -7.14 14.95
CA VAL A 98 -10.79 -8.55 15.30
C VAL A 98 -12.03 -9.35 14.90
N GLY A 99 -11.92 -10.09 13.79
CA GLY A 99 -13.05 -10.81 13.21
C GLY A 99 -14.22 -9.88 12.85
N ARG A 100 -15.39 -10.14 13.45
CA ARG A 100 -16.62 -9.34 13.28
C ARG A 100 -16.70 -8.11 14.18
N TYR A 101 -15.74 -7.92 15.08
CA TYR A 101 -15.75 -6.83 16.06
C TYR A 101 -14.78 -5.72 15.69
N ARG A 102 -15.18 -4.50 16.01
CA ARG A 102 -14.26 -3.37 16.14
C ARG A 102 -14.05 -3.11 17.63
N VAL A 103 -12.80 -3.14 18.07
CA VAL A 103 -12.40 -2.85 19.45
C VAL A 103 -11.65 -1.52 19.47
N THR A 104 -12.18 -0.56 20.20
CA THR A 104 -11.68 0.82 20.26
C THR A 104 -11.21 1.14 21.66
N SER A 105 -9.97 1.61 21.82
CA SER A 105 -9.44 2.07 23.11
C SER A 105 -10.01 3.46 23.47
N ILE A 106 -10.55 3.58 24.68
CA ILE A 106 -11.09 4.82 25.25
C ILE A 106 -10.29 5.13 26.52
N PRO A 107 -9.36 6.11 26.49
CA PRO A 107 -8.54 6.44 27.65
C PRO A 107 -9.37 6.78 28.90
N THR A 108 -9.05 6.14 30.03
CA THR A 108 -9.68 6.36 31.34
C THR A 108 -8.72 7.08 32.29
N ILE A 109 -9.26 7.60 33.39
CA ILE A 109 -8.49 8.14 34.51
C ILE A 109 -8.70 7.20 35.70
N HIS A 110 -7.61 6.66 36.25
CA HIS A 110 -7.65 5.74 37.41
C HIS A 110 -6.40 5.85 38.31
N SER A 111 -5.19 5.61 37.77
CA SER A 111 -3.94 5.54 38.54
C SER A 111 -2.88 6.54 38.08
N LYS A 112 -1.91 6.83 38.95
CA LYS A 112 -0.68 7.59 38.62
C LYS A 112 0.46 6.70 38.15
N LYS A 113 0.42 5.42 38.54
CA LYS A 113 1.53 4.47 38.29
C LYS A 113 1.45 3.85 36.90
N VAL A 114 0.24 3.70 36.39
CA VAL A 114 -0.06 3.00 35.14
C VAL A 114 -1.08 3.78 34.33
N LYS A 115 -0.95 3.75 33.01
CA LYS A 115 -1.99 4.24 32.10
C LYS A 115 -3.15 3.26 32.06
N SER A 116 -4.37 3.78 31.92
CA SER A 116 -5.59 2.97 31.88
C SER A 116 -6.47 3.29 30.67
N THR A 117 -7.17 2.27 30.16
CA THR A 117 -8.12 2.41 29.06
C THR A 117 -9.34 1.52 29.27
N ALA A 118 -10.50 2.00 28.84
CA ALA A 118 -11.67 1.19 28.57
C ALA A 118 -11.62 0.68 27.11
N TYR A 119 -12.36 -0.38 26.83
CA TYR A 119 -12.52 -0.93 25.49
C TYR A 119 -13.98 -0.86 25.05
N LEU A 120 -14.23 -0.15 23.96
CA LEU A 120 -15.52 -0.12 23.26
C LEU A 120 -15.52 -1.21 22.20
N ILE A 121 -16.37 -2.22 22.37
CA ILE A 121 -16.57 -3.35 21.47
C ILE A 121 -17.83 -3.10 20.66
N GLU A 122 -17.67 -3.03 19.33
CA GLU A 122 -18.74 -2.71 18.39
C GLU A 122 -18.95 -3.85 17.38
N ASN A 123 -20.19 -4.34 17.31
CA ASN A 123 -20.75 -5.12 16.19
C ASN A 123 -22.18 -4.61 15.86
N SER A 124 -23.21 -5.46 15.86
CA SER A 124 -24.62 -5.06 15.92
C SER A 124 -25.06 -4.45 17.26
N LYS A 125 -24.23 -4.56 18.31
CA LYS A 125 -24.41 -3.98 19.65
C LYS A 125 -23.18 -3.16 20.03
N LYS A 126 -23.35 -2.21 20.95
CA LYS A 126 -22.26 -1.42 21.55
C LYS A 126 -22.05 -1.78 23.01
N VAL A 127 -20.89 -2.36 23.31
CA VAL A 127 -20.51 -2.77 24.67
C VAL A 127 -19.26 -2.02 25.10
N LEU A 128 -19.26 -1.44 26.30
CA LEU A 128 -18.07 -0.82 26.88
C LEU A 128 -17.62 -1.61 28.12
N TYR A 129 -16.34 -1.98 28.18
CA TYR A 129 -15.70 -2.58 29.35
C TYR A 129 -14.63 -1.63 29.90
N THR A 130 -14.66 -1.29 31.19
CA THR A 130 -13.85 -0.18 31.72
C THR A 130 -12.66 -0.55 32.60
N GLY A 131 -12.57 -1.79 33.11
CA GLY A 131 -11.66 -2.09 34.23
C GLY A 131 -11.83 -1.04 35.35
N ASP A 132 -10.74 -0.67 36.02
CA ASP A 132 -10.74 0.37 37.05
C ASP A 132 -10.98 1.78 36.51
N MET A 133 -11.85 2.54 37.19
CA MET A 133 -12.25 3.83 36.65
C MET A 133 -12.66 4.89 37.67
N ILE A 134 -12.06 6.08 37.55
CA ILE A 134 -12.60 7.33 38.08
C ILE A 134 -13.53 7.97 37.05
N TRP A 135 -12.99 8.20 35.84
CA TRP A 135 -13.67 9.02 34.84
C TRP A 135 -13.17 8.79 33.42
N ILE A 136 -14.04 9.06 32.45
CA ILE A 136 -13.71 9.18 31.02
C ILE A 136 -13.82 10.65 30.63
N ARG A 137 -12.76 11.24 30.04
CA ARG A 137 -12.76 12.66 29.63
C ARG A 137 -13.93 12.95 28.68
N LYS A 138 -14.54 14.13 28.83
CA LYS A 138 -15.72 14.56 28.05
C LYS A 138 -15.51 14.48 26.53
N SER A 139 -14.28 14.68 26.05
CA SER A 139 -13.91 14.56 24.63
C SER A 139 -14.20 13.18 24.04
N TYR A 140 -14.31 12.13 24.87
CA TYR A 140 -14.61 10.77 24.42
C TYR A 140 -16.09 10.40 24.60
N HIS A 141 -16.91 11.24 25.24
CA HIS A 141 -18.32 10.91 25.55
C HIS A 141 -19.14 10.65 24.30
N ASP A 142 -18.89 11.36 23.20
CA ASP A 142 -19.59 11.13 21.93
C ASP A 142 -19.36 9.72 21.36
N ARG A 143 -18.20 9.10 21.65
CA ARG A 143 -17.88 7.75 21.18
C ARG A 143 -18.60 6.66 21.99
N ILE A 144 -18.98 6.97 23.23
CA ILE A 144 -19.59 6.02 24.19
C ILE A 144 -21.07 6.36 24.48
N LYS A 145 -21.77 7.04 23.56
CA LYS A 145 -23.22 7.26 23.61
C LYS A 145 -24.00 6.03 23.15
N ASN A 146 -25.20 5.87 23.71
CA ASN A 146 -26.19 4.86 23.32
C ASN A 146 -25.64 3.42 23.40
N LEU A 147 -24.96 3.09 24.48
CA LEU A 147 -24.44 1.74 24.73
C LEU A 147 -25.59 0.77 24.97
N ASP A 148 -25.51 -0.42 24.39
CA ASP A 148 -26.43 -1.51 24.71
C ASP A 148 -26.09 -2.14 26.06
N LEU A 149 -24.80 -2.16 26.42
CA LEU A 149 -24.30 -2.65 27.70
C LEU A 149 -23.04 -1.89 28.13
N ALA A 150 -22.97 -1.47 29.38
CA ALA A 150 -21.74 -1.02 30.02
C ALA A 150 -21.36 -2.00 31.15
N ILE A 151 -20.14 -2.53 31.11
CA ILE A 151 -19.57 -3.40 32.14
C ILE A 151 -18.52 -2.58 32.89
N VAL A 152 -18.81 -2.23 34.14
CA VAL A 152 -18.16 -1.09 34.83
C VAL A 152 -17.62 -1.45 36.20
N ASP A 153 -16.58 -0.70 36.62
CA ASP A 153 -15.97 -0.76 37.95
C ASP A 153 -17.01 -0.63 39.07
N ALA A 154 -16.91 -1.52 40.05
CA ALA A 154 -17.78 -1.58 41.20
C ALA A 154 -16.97 -1.68 42.51
N SER A 155 -15.77 -1.10 42.54
CA SER A 155 -14.90 -1.08 43.72
C SER A 155 -15.57 -0.44 44.94
N PHE A 156 -16.36 0.62 44.75
CA PHE A 156 -17.02 1.36 45.83
C PHE A 156 -18.49 1.64 45.57
N ILE A 157 -19.39 1.13 46.44
CA ILE A 157 -20.83 1.42 46.37
C ILE A 157 -21.20 2.86 46.76
N ARG A 158 -20.36 3.54 47.57
CA ARG A 158 -20.65 4.91 48.03
C ARG A 158 -20.43 5.95 46.94
N LYS A 159 -21.30 6.96 46.88
CA LYS A 159 -21.13 8.15 46.03
C LYS A 159 -19.79 8.85 46.31
N GLY A 160 -19.10 9.29 45.25
CA GLY A 160 -17.77 9.90 45.28
C GLY A 160 -16.61 8.90 45.41
N GLY A 161 -16.92 7.60 45.65
CA GLY A 161 -15.93 6.52 45.70
C GLY A 161 -14.76 6.79 46.65
N MET A 162 -13.55 6.56 46.16
CA MET A 162 -12.31 6.94 46.83
C MET A 162 -11.41 7.67 45.83
N ILE A 163 -11.70 8.94 45.58
CA ILE A 163 -10.89 9.79 44.70
C ILE A 163 -9.95 10.63 45.56
N ARG A 164 -8.64 10.48 45.34
CA ARG A 164 -7.59 11.27 45.97
C ARG A 164 -6.96 12.21 44.93
N ARG A 165 -6.40 13.32 45.39
CA ARG A 165 -5.66 14.27 44.55
C ARG A 165 -4.21 14.34 45.02
N ASP A 166 -3.28 14.29 44.08
CA ASP A 166 -1.87 14.58 44.34
C ASP A 166 -1.67 16.02 44.80
N LYS A 167 -0.86 16.22 45.83
CA LYS A 167 -0.59 17.57 46.33
C LYS A 167 0.33 18.37 45.39
N ASP A 168 1.20 17.71 44.63
CA ASP A 168 2.23 18.37 43.82
C ASP A 168 1.80 18.53 42.35
N THR A 169 1.19 17.50 41.76
CA THR A 169 0.79 17.46 40.34
C THR A 169 -0.68 17.81 40.11
N GLY A 170 -1.52 17.78 41.15
CA GLY A 170 -2.96 17.97 41.05
C GLY A 170 -3.72 16.82 40.38
N GLU A 171 -3.03 15.75 39.98
CA GLU A 171 -3.63 14.57 39.35
C GLU A 171 -4.51 13.77 40.33
N ILE A 172 -5.67 13.33 39.83
CA ILE A 172 -6.61 12.53 40.62
C ILE A 172 -6.37 11.03 40.38
N TYR A 173 -6.50 10.23 41.43
CA TYR A 173 -6.27 8.78 41.41
C TYR A 173 -7.19 8.06 42.40
N GLY A 174 -7.48 6.78 42.13
CA GLY A 174 -8.42 5.95 42.88
C GLY A 174 -9.57 5.45 42.02
N HIS A 175 -10.76 5.29 42.60
CA HIS A 175 -11.95 4.72 41.96
C HIS A 175 -13.18 5.57 42.24
N ASN A 176 -14.12 5.62 41.29
CA ASN A 176 -15.37 6.34 41.50
C ASN A 176 -16.39 5.50 42.26
N GLY A 177 -17.46 6.15 42.72
CA GLY A 177 -18.62 5.47 43.28
C GLY A 177 -19.51 4.90 42.18
N VAL A 178 -20.08 3.71 42.42
CA VAL A 178 -21.12 3.11 41.56
C VAL A 178 -22.23 4.11 41.21
N PRO A 179 -22.78 4.92 42.15
CA PRO A 179 -23.85 5.88 41.82
C PRO A 179 -23.43 6.94 40.78
N ASP A 180 -22.17 7.37 40.78
CA ASP A 180 -21.67 8.38 39.85
C ASP A 180 -21.41 7.79 38.45
N LEU A 181 -20.99 6.52 38.39
CA LEU A 181 -20.82 5.78 37.13
C LEU A 181 -22.16 5.46 36.49
N VAL A 182 -23.14 4.98 37.27
CA VAL A 182 -24.53 4.74 36.82
C VAL A 182 -25.12 6.03 36.24
N ARG A 183 -25.01 7.14 36.96
CA ARG A 183 -25.45 8.45 36.50
C ARG A 183 -24.79 8.88 35.19
N LEU A 184 -23.48 8.66 35.05
CA LEU A 184 -22.74 8.95 33.83
C LEU A 184 -23.31 8.16 32.64
N PHE A 185 -23.41 6.84 32.75
CA PHE A 185 -23.84 5.98 31.65
C PHE A 185 -25.32 6.14 31.31
N LYS A 186 -26.18 6.37 32.32
CA LYS A 186 -27.58 6.76 32.10
C LYS A 186 -27.69 8.03 31.26
N ARG A 187 -26.94 9.08 31.62
CA ARG A 187 -26.93 10.35 30.88
C ARG A 187 -26.44 10.17 29.43
N LEU A 188 -25.56 9.21 29.18
CA LEU A 188 -25.05 8.91 27.85
C LEU A 188 -25.97 7.98 27.03
N GLY A 189 -27.13 7.59 27.57
CA GLY A 189 -28.12 6.76 26.88
C GLY A 189 -27.82 5.26 26.93
N CYS A 190 -27.09 4.78 27.94
CA CYS A 190 -26.87 3.35 28.14
C CYS A 190 -28.19 2.63 28.46
N LYS A 191 -28.38 1.43 27.89
CA LYS A 191 -29.58 0.62 28.09
C LYS A 191 -29.52 -0.27 29.33
N ARG A 192 -28.34 -0.80 29.65
CA ARG A 192 -28.13 -1.74 30.76
C ARG A 192 -26.71 -1.63 31.29
N ILE A 193 -26.53 -1.81 32.60
CA ILE A 193 -25.23 -1.78 33.27
C ILE A 193 -25.00 -3.12 33.97
N ILE A 194 -23.79 -3.65 33.87
CA ILE A 194 -23.31 -4.76 34.71
C ILE A 194 -22.14 -4.25 35.54
N LEU A 195 -22.24 -4.48 36.85
CA LEU A 195 -21.19 -4.16 37.81
C LEU A 195 -20.21 -5.34 37.87
N THR A 196 -18.91 -5.05 37.81
CA THR A 196 -17.82 -6.01 37.95
C THR A 196 -16.65 -5.33 38.66
N HIS A 197 -15.58 -6.08 38.94
CA HIS A 197 -14.43 -5.58 39.67
C HIS A 197 -14.88 -5.04 41.05
N PHE A 198 -15.39 -5.96 41.88
CA PHE A 198 -15.97 -5.62 43.17
C PHE A 198 -14.91 -5.46 44.26
N GLY A 199 -15.15 -4.48 45.14
CA GLY A 199 -14.50 -4.36 46.45
C GLY A 199 -15.27 -5.12 47.54
N GLU A 200 -14.82 -5.00 48.79
CA GLU A 200 -15.34 -5.75 49.96
C GLU A 200 -16.86 -5.65 50.18
N TRP A 201 -17.49 -4.57 49.72
CA TRP A 201 -18.92 -4.33 49.96
C TRP A 201 -19.85 -5.36 49.30
N ILE A 202 -19.38 -6.10 48.30
CA ILE A 202 -20.21 -7.13 47.65
C ILE A 202 -20.47 -8.34 48.57
N PHE A 203 -19.67 -8.50 49.63
CA PHE A 203 -19.83 -9.57 50.62
C PHE A 203 -20.71 -9.17 51.81
N ASP A 204 -21.31 -7.98 51.78
CA ASP A 204 -22.34 -7.53 52.72
C ASP A 204 -23.70 -8.14 52.30
N ASP A 205 -24.47 -8.64 53.29
CA ASP A 205 -25.80 -9.23 53.10
C ASP A 205 -26.81 -8.24 52.46
N HIS A 206 -26.54 -6.93 52.52
CA HIS A 206 -27.36 -5.87 51.91
C HIS A 206 -26.87 -5.41 50.53
N SER A 207 -25.92 -6.09 49.90
CA SER A 207 -25.33 -5.68 48.62
C SER A 207 -26.36 -5.65 47.47
N GLU A 208 -27.26 -6.64 47.41
CA GLU A 208 -28.34 -6.68 46.41
C GLU A 208 -29.36 -5.54 46.60
N GLU A 209 -29.71 -5.23 47.84
CA GLU A 209 -30.63 -4.14 48.19
C GLU A 209 -30.06 -2.78 47.74
N LYS A 210 -28.76 -2.54 47.98
CA LYS A 210 -28.07 -1.31 47.55
C LYS A 210 -28.03 -1.15 46.02
N VAL A 211 -27.91 -2.23 45.27
CA VAL A 211 -27.93 -2.17 43.80
C VAL A 211 -29.36 -1.92 43.30
N LYS A 212 -30.36 -2.54 43.93
CA LYS A 212 -31.77 -2.33 43.62
C LYS A 212 -32.21 -0.88 43.87
N ASP A 213 -31.78 -0.28 44.98
CA ASP A 213 -32.03 1.14 45.27
C ASP A 213 -31.49 2.06 44.16
N LEU A 214 -30.33 1.73 43.57
CA LEU A 214 -29.74 2.49 42.47
C LEU A 214 -30.45 2.26 41.14
N GLU A 215 -30.91 1.03 40.88
CA GLU A 215 -31.74 0.73 39.71
C GLU A 215 -33.05 1.53 39.74
N ASP A 216 -33.69 1.58 40.91
CA ASP A 216 -34.90 2.36 41.15
C ASP A 216 -34.64 3.88 41.07
N GLU A 217 -33.55 4.38 41.68
CA GLU A 217 -33.18 5.81 41.65
C GLU A 217 -32.92 6.32 40.22
N TYR A 218 -32.15 5.57 39.43
CA TYR A 218 -31.69 6.01 38.10
C TYR A 218 -32.53 5.47 36.94
N ASN A 219 -33.49 4.58 37.22
CA ASN A 219 -34.38 3.94 36.26
C ASN A 219 -33.61 3.35 35.06
N ILE A 220 -32.63 2.52 35.36
CA ILE A 220 -31.80 1.80 34.38
C ILE A 220 -31.50 0.41 34.93
N PRO A 221 -31.64 -0.66 34.12
CA PRO A 221 -31.28 -2.01 34.57
C PRO A 221 -29.81 -2.11 35.00
N ILE A 222 -29.59 -2.56 36.24
CA ILE A 222 -28.26 -2.78 36.82
C ILE A 222 -28.18 -4.22 37.33
N GLU A 223 -27.17 -4.97 36.91
CA GLU A 223 -26.95 -6.35 37.37
C GLU A 223 -25.58 -6.51 38.03
N ILE A 224 -25.52 -7.32 39.09
CA ILE A 224 -24.29 -7.77 39.72
C ILE A 224 -23.70 -8.89 38.85
N GLY A 225 -22.53 -8.67 38.27
CA GLY A 225 -21.81 -9.71 37.53
C GLY A 225 -21.30 -10.78 38.48
N VAL A 226 -21.38 -12.06 38.09
CA VAL A 226 -20.78 -13.18 38.84
C VAL A 226 -19.81 -13.96 37.96
N ASP A 227 -18.89 -14.70 38.57
CA ASP A 227 -17.90 -15.47 37.84
C ASP A 227 -18.56 -16.56 36.98
N ASN A 228 -18.08 -16.68 35.74
CA ASN A 228 -18.63 -17.51 34.66
C ASN A 228 -20.06 -17.14 34.23
N MET A 229 -20.56 -15.96 34.63
CA MET A 229 -21.83 -15.45 34.12
C MET A 229 -21.76 -15.26 32.61
N THR A 230 -22.73 -15.82 31.91
CA THR A 230 -22.90 -15.58 30.49
C THR A 230 -24.02 -14.59 30.28
N VAL A 231 -23.71 -13.50 29.60
CA VAL A 231 -24.65 -12.46 29.20
C VAL A 231 -24.86 -12.59 27.70
N GLU A 232 -26.10 -12.84 27.31
CA GLU A 232 -26.51 -12.91 25.91
C GLU A 232 -27.29 -11.65 25.57
N LEU A 233 -26.70 -10.76 24.77
CA LEU A 233 -27.44 -9.65 24.19
C LEU A 233 -28.19 -10.20 22.97
N SER A 234 -29.39 -10.70 23.24
CA SER A 234 -30.35 -11.07 22.20
C SER A 234 -31.05 -9.82 21.64
N VAL A 235 -31.69 -10.00 20.50
CA VAL A 235 -32.66 -9.03 19.96
C VAL A 235 -33.97 -9.32 20.69
N SER A 236 -34.53 -8.36 21.42
CA SER A 236 -35.64 -8.61 22.35
C SER A 236 -36.93 -9.04 21.64
N LYS A 237 -37.89 -9.62 22.37
CA LYS A 237 -39.17 -10.01 21.79
C LYS A 237 -40.05 -8.81 21.41
N GLU A 238 -39.85 -7.60 21.94
CA GLU A 238 -40.45 -6.39 21.35
C GLU A 238 -39.71 -5.93 20.09
N ASP A 239 -38.40 -6.19 19.99
CA ASP A 239 -37.65 -6.04 18.74
C ASP A 239 -38.02 -7.12 17.71
N VAL A 240 -38.64 -8.25 18.12
CA VAL A 240 -39.12 -9.35 17.26
C VAL A 240 -40.64 -9.35 17.07
N GLU A 241 -41.45 -8.80 17.99
CA GLU A 241 -42.89 -8.59 17.86
C GLU A 241 -43.21 -7.34 17.04
N ALA A 242 -42.30 -6.35 17.02
CA ALA A 242 -42.25 -5.36 15.94
C ALA A 242 -41.85 -5.97 14.57
N ILE A 243 -41.44 -7.25 14.55
CA ILE A 243 -41.11 -8.06 13.35
C ILE A 243 -42.06 -9.27 13.21
N THR A 244 -43.18 -9.32 13.94
CA THR A 244 -44.37 -10.00 13.40
C THR A 244 -45.24 -8.91 12.82
N PRO A 245 -45.29 -8.75 11.49
CA PRO A 245 -46.16 -7.76 10.91
C PRO A 245 -47.61 -8.13 11.25
N LYS A 246 -48.22 -7.43 12.22
CA LYS A 246 -49.68 -7.40 12.41
C LYS A 246 -50.40 -6.67 11.26
N VAL A 247 -49.63 -6.19 10.30
CA VAL A 247 -50.01 -5.94 8.91
C VAL A 247 -48.78 -6.38 8.12
N PHE A 248 -48.84 -7.40 7.27
CA PHE A 248 -47.79 -7.59 6.26
C PHE A 248 -47.67 -6.24 5.53
N PRO A 249 -46.58 -5.43 5.73
CA PRO A 249 -46.37 -4.35 4.80
C PRO A 249 -46.30 -5.05 3.46
N SER A 250 -47.16 -4.64 2.53
CA SER A 250 -47.14 -5.22 1.20
C SER A 250 -45.68 -5.28 0.76
N PRO A 251 -45.19 -6.44 0.25
CA PRO A 251 -43.81 -6.56 -0.19
C PRO A 251 -43.49 -5.31 -1.03
N PRO A 252 -42.33 -4.67 -0.81
CA PRO A 252 -42.01 -3.42 -1.49
C PRO A 252 -42.41 -3.51 -2.96
N LYS A 253 -43.25 -2.58 -3.42
CA LYS A 253 -43.68 -2.59 -4.84
C LYS A 253 -42.54 -2.10 -5.75
N TYR A 254 -41.53 -1.48 -5.15
CA TYR A 254 -40.39 -0.88 -5.81
C TYR A 254 -39.08 -1.22 -5.10
N GLY A 255 -37.98 -1.17 -5.85
CA GLY A 255 -36.62 -1.26 -5.33
C GLY A 255 -35.74 -0.13 -5.86
N LEU A 256 -34.84 0.32 -5.00
CA LEU A 256 -33.76 1.24 -5.33
C LEU A 256 -32.55 0.45 -5.83
N TYR A 257 -32.18 0.69 -7.08
CA TYR A 257 -30.93 0.25 -7.65
C TYR A 257 -29.82 1.26 -7.35
N LEU A 258 -28.71 0.76 -6.79
CA LEU A 258 -27.46 1.50 -6.65
C LEU A 258 -26.37 0.82 -7.47
N VAL A 259 -25.57 1.64 -8.16
CA VAL A 259 -24.38 1.15 -8.85
C VAL A 259 -23.40 0.54 -7.84
N SER A 260 -22.70 -0.51 -8.27
CA SER A 260 -21.67 -1.15 -7.44
C SER A 260 -20.54 -0.17 -7.12
N PRO A 261 -19.97 -0.21 -5.90
CA PRO A 261 -20.24 -1.14 -4.80
C PRO A 261 -21.26 -0.61 -3.77
N HIS A 262 -22.03 0.43 -4.07
CA HIS A 262 -22.75 1.18 -3.03
C HIS A 262 -23.88 0.39 -2.34
N GLY A 263 -24.54 -0.56 -3.01
CA GLY A 263 -25.49 -1.46 -2.35
C GLY A 263 -24.79 -2.33 -1.30
N ARG A 264 -23.64 -2.91 -1.66
CA ARG A 264 -22.79 -3.67 -0.74
C ARG A 264 -22.25 -2.80 0.41
N LEU A 265 -21.80 -1.58 0.14
CA LEU A 265 -21.29 -0.69 1.19
C LEU A 265 -22.36 -0.34 2.23
N ILE A 266 -23.62 -0.24 1.83
CA ILE A 266 -24.76 -0.08 2.76
C ILE A 266 -24.94 -1.36 3.57
N TRP A 267 -24.93 -2.53 2.92
CA TRP A 267 -25.06 -3.83 3.56
C TRP A 267 -23.93 -4.15 4.55
N GLU A 268 -22.69 -3.72 4.25
CA GLU A 268 -21.52 -3.82 5.13
C GLU A 268 -21.53 -2.76 6.26
N GLY A 269 -22.50 -1.84 6.25
CA GLY A 269 -22.62 -0.75 7.22
C GLY A 269 -21.57 0.36 7.06
N LYS A 270 -20.83 0.38 5.96
CA LYS A 270 -19.79 1.38 5.67
C LYS A 270 -20.35 2.68 5.10
N LYS A 271 -21.46 2.60 4.35
CA LYS A 271 -22.15 3.76 3.76
C LYS A 271 -23.41 4.04 4.57
N THR A 272 -23.57 5.27 5.04
CA THR A 272 -24.67 5.74 5.90
C THR A 272 -25.49 6.87 5.26
N SER A 273 -25.10 7.31 4.06
CA SER A 273 -25.83 8.33 3.30
C SER A 273 -25.84 8.05 1.79
N ILE A 274 -26.95 8.33 1.12
CA ILE A 274 -27.10 8.20 -0.34
C ILE A 274 -27.18 9.61 -0.92
N ILE A 275 -26.35 9.92 -1.92
CA ILE A 275 -26.41 11.19 -2.63
C ILE A 275 -27.00 10.96 -4.02
N LYS A 276 -27.84 11.88 -4.49
CA LYS A 276 -28.38 11.90 -5.85
C LYS A 276 -28.41 13.32 -6.39
N THR A 277 -28.32 13.47 -7.72
CA THR A 277 -28.39 14.77 -8.40
C THR A 277 -29.81 15.23 -8.72
N LYS A 278 -30.79 14.32 -8.61
CA LYS A 278 -32.21 14.63 -8.73
C LYS A 278 -32.87 14.46 -7.36
N LYS A 279 -33.73 15.41 -7.00
CA LYS A 279 -34.60 15.26 -5.83
C LYS A 279 -35.68 14.23 -6.16
N PHE A 280 -35.74 13.17 -5.37
CA PHE A 280 -36.77 12.15 -5.40
C PHE A 280 -37.73 12.47 -4.27
N THR A 281 -38.99 12.65 -4.63
CA THR A 281 -40.11 12.77 -3.70
C THR A 281 -40.94 11.48 -3.68
N GLU A 282 -40.71 10.61 -4.67
CA GLU A 282 -41.32 9.28 -4.78
C GLU A 282 -40.55 8.28 -3.90
N HIS A 283 -41.29 7.36 -3.29
CA HIS A 283 -40.78 6.28 -2.45
C HIS A 283 -39.98 6.74 -1.21
N ILE A 284 -40.22 7.97 -0.73
CA ILE A 284 -39.70 8.49 0.53
C ILE A 284 -40.60 8.03 1.68
N GLY A 285 -40.00 7.54 2.77
CA GLY A 285 -40.74 7.05 3.94
C GLY A 285 -41.37 5.66 3.78
N GLU A 286 -41.34 5.05 2.59
CA GLU A 286 -41.82 3.68 2.35
C GLU A 286 -40.68 2.67 2.24
N ASN A 287 -41.02 1.39 2.41
CA ASN A 287 -40.09 0.27 2.29
C ASN A 287 -39.77 0.00 0.81
N VAL A 288 -38.49 0.00 0.45
CA VAL A 288 -38.00 -0.34 -0.90
C VAL A 288 -36.88 -1.38 -0.83
N TYR A 289 -36.81 -2.30 -1.80
CA TYR A 289 -35.67 -3.23 -1.90
C TYR A 289 -34.39 -2.48 -2.28
N LEU A 290 -33.24 -2.92 -1.77
CA LEU A 290 -31.92 -2.42 -2.15
C LEU A 290 -31.24 -3.40 -3.11
N PHE A 291 -31.10 -3.00 -4.37
CA PHE A 291 -30.48 -3.81 -5.42
C PHE A 291 -29.11 -3.25 -5.85
N SER A 292 -28.14 -4.14 -6.06
CA SER A 292 -26.84 -3.84 -6.69
C SER A 292 -26.21 -5.15 -7.21
N ASP A 293 -25.51 -5.15 -8.35
CA ASP A 293 -24.82 -6.33 -8.93
C ASP A 293 -25.64 -7.62 -9.07
N GLY A 294 -26.95 -7.50 -9.34
CA GLY A 294 -27.85 -8.67 -9.41
C GLY A 294 -28.08 -9.33 -8.05
N LEU A 295 -27.86 -8.61 -6.95
CA LEU A 295 -28.17 -9.03 -5.59
C LEU A 295 -29.17 -8.07 -4.95
N CYS A 296 -30.08 -8.65 -4.18
CA CYS A 296 -30.91 -7.94 -3.22
C CYS A 296 -30.23 -8.00 -1.84
N TYR A 297 -29.80 -6.85 -1.35
CA TYR A 297 -29.08 -6.74 -0.07
C TYR A 297 -30.03 -6.59 1.13
N GLY A 298 -31.31 -6.31 0.88
CA GLY A 298 -32.32 -6.14 1.93
C GLY A 298 -33.35 -5.07 1.59
N ILE A 299 -34.03 -4.58 2.62
CA ILE A 299 -35.07 -3.55 2.53
C ILE A 299 -34.58 -2.28 3.24
N ILE A 300 -34.68 -1.13 2.59
CA ILE A 300 -34.35 0.18 3.16
C ILE A 300 -35.56 1.11 3.12
N VAL A 301 -35.55 2.14 3.98
CA VAL A 301 -36.47 3.29 3.93
C VAL A 301 -35.64 4.55 3.76
N LEU A 302 -35.92 5.32 2.71
CA LEU A 302 -35.30 6.63 2.50
C LEU A 302 -36.00 7.69 3.37
N LYS A 303 -35.23 8.54 4.03
CA LYS A 303 -35.73 9.74 4.73
C LYS A 303 -35.82 10.91 3.76
N GLU A 304 -36.50 11.97 4.20
CA GLU A 304 -36.63 13.23 3.46
C GLU A 304 -35.26 13.75 2.97
N PRO A 305 -35.15 14.14 1.69
CA PRO A 305 -33.91 14.65 1.14
C PRO A 305 -33.55 16.04 1.68
N ARG A 306 -32.28 16.20 2.03
CA ARG A 306 -31.66 17.50 2.33
C ARG A 306 -30.81 17.94 1.14
N GLU A 307 -31.06 19.12 0.58
CA GLU A 307 -30.15 19.70 -0.42
C GLU A 307 -28.83 20.05 0.27
N ILE A 308 -27.71 19.67 -0.33
CA ILE A 308 -26.37 19.89 0.22
C ILE A 308 -25.50 20.62 -0.80
N THR A 309 -24.61 21.46 -0.29
CA THR A 309 -23.58 22.13 -1.09
C THR A 309 -22.46 21.17 -1.46
N LYS A 310 -21.60 21.58 -2.41
CA LYS A 310 -20.39 20.80 -2.75
C LYS A 310 -19.44 20.66 -1.57
N GLU A 311 -19.34 21.70 -0.73
CA GLU A 311 -18.51 21.69 0.48
C GLU A 311 -19.08 20.71 1.52
N GLU A 312 -20.39 20.73 1.76
CA GLU A 312 -21.04 19.74 2.63
C GLU A 312 -20.87 18.32 2.11
N PHE A 313 -21.04 18.09 0.80
CA PHE A 313 -20.76 16.80 0.16
C PHE A 313 -19.33 16.33 0.47
N ASP A 314 -18.34 17.21 0.31
CA ASP A 314 -16.94 16.87 0.58
C ASP A 314 -16.69 16.56 2.07
N ASN A 315 -17.40 17.24 2.98
CA ASN A 315 -17.33 17.03 4.43
C ASN A 315 -17.96 15.71 4.91
N ILE A 316 -18.92 15.14 4.16
CA ILE A 316 -19.60 13.88 4.50
C ILE A 316 -19.21 12.71 3.59
N ARG A 317 -18.02 12.76 2.97
CA ARG A 317 -17.49 11.72 2.07
C ARG A 317 -17.35 10.36 2.72
N ASP A 318 -17.01 10.33 4.01
CA ASP A 318 -16.96 9.14 4.84
C ASP A 318 -18.34 8.50 5.07
N GLN A 319 -19.42 9.28 4.96
CA GLN A 319 -20.79 8.79 5.12
C GLN A 319 -21.36 8.26 3.81
N HIS A 320 -21.14 8.95 2.69
CA HIS A 320 -21.67 8.51 1.40
C HIS A 320 -20.69 7.64 0.60
N MET A 321 -19.40 7.60 0.90
CA MET A 321 -18.42 6.73 0.27
C MET A 321 -18.37 6.85 -1.28
N ILE A 322 -18.59 8.06 -1.81
CA ILE A 322 -18.48 8.35 -3.26
C ILE A 322 -17.11 8.97 -3.48
N THR A 323 -16.31 8.35 -4.33
CA THR A 323 -14.95 8.79 -4.65
C THR A 323 -14.95 10.03 -5.53
N GLU A 324 -13.80 10.68 -5.69
CA GLU A 324 -13.70 11.78 -6.66
C GLU A 324 -13.87 11.30 -8.10
N GLU A 325 -13.44 10.07 -8.37
CA GLU A 325 -13.54 9.39 -9.65
C GLU A 325 -15.02 9.12 -9.98
N GLU A 326 -15.77 8.50 -9.07
CA GLU A 326 -17.21 8.24 -9.24
C GLU A 326 -18.01 9.55 -9.43
N PHE A 327 -17.68 10.60 -8.65
CA PHE A 327 -18.33 11.90 -8.78
C PHE A 327 -18.11 12.55 -10.16
N LYS A 328 -16.93 12.35 -10.76
CA LYS A 328 -16.60 12.83 -12.12
C LYS A 328 -17.24 11.96 -13.19
N GLU A 329 -17.16 10.63 -13.06
CA GLU A 329 -17.75 9.67 -14.00
C GLU A 329 -19.26 9.82 -14.13
N TRP A 330 -19.95 10.06 -13.01
CA TRP A 330 -21.40 10.29 -13.04
C TRP A 330 -21.79 11.70 -13.49
N ASN A 331 -20.81 12.56 -13.79
CA ASN A 331 -20.99 13.94 -14.24
C ASN A 331 -21.86 14.77 -13.28
N TRP A 332 -21.46 14.83 -12.01
CA TRP A 332 -22.19 15.55 -10.95
C TRP A 332 -21.68 16.98 -10.69
N SER A 333 -20.60 17.39 -11.36
CA SER A 333 -20.04 18.74 -11.27
C SER A 333 -21.08 19.81 -11.64
N GLY A 334 -21.31 20.78 -10.74
CA GLY A 334 -22.25 21.88 -10.95
C GLY A 334 -23.73 21.49 -10.83
N LYS A 335 -24.05 20.23 -10.54
CA LYS A 335 -25.43 19.78 -10.28
C LYS A 335 -25.79 20.00 -8.81
N LYS A 336 -27.09 20.20 -8.56
CA LYS A 336 -27.64 20.15 -7.20
C LYS A 336 -27.47 18.75 -6.62
N LEU A 337 -27.16 18.67 -5.33
CA LEU A 337 -26.93 17.40 -4.64
C LEU A 337 -27.95 17.26 -3.52
N TYR A 338 -28.57 16.08 -3.44
CA TYR A 338 -29.55 15.75 -2.44
C TYR A 338 -29.05 14.57 -1.62
N GLU A 339 -28.93 14.79 -0.32
CA GLU A 339 -28.60 13.79 0.68
C GLU A 339 -29.87 13.08 1.16
N TYR A 340 -29.88 11.76 1.04
CA TYR A 340 -30.89 10.87 1.63
C TYR A 340 -30.21 10.07 2.72
N LYS A 341 -30.60 10.35 3.97
CA LYS A 341 -30.41 9.39 5.05
C LYS A 341 -31.36 8.23 4.82
N PHE A 342 -30.98 7.04 5.25
CA PHE A 342 -31.84 5.87 5.14
C PHE A 342 -31.78 5.03 6.41
N ARG A 343 -32.77 4.16 6.57
CA ARG A 343 -32.79 3.12 7.60
C ARG A 343 -32.81 1.78 6.90
N LEU A 344 -31.85 0.91 7.20
CA LEU A 344 -31.90 -0.50 6.81
C LEU A 344 -32.96 -1.17 7.68
N VAL A 345 -34.07 -1.59 7.06
CA VAL A 345 -35.21 -2.23 7.72
C VAL A 345 -34.95 -3.73 7.85
N GLU A 346 -34.46 -4.35 6.79
CA GLU A 346 -34.15 -5.77 6.74
C GLU A 346 -32.84 -5.97 5.99
N LYS A 347 -31.97 -6.84 6.49
CA LYS A 347 -30.70 -7.21 5.85
C LYS A 347 -30.80 -8.65 5.38
N TYR A 348 -30.50 -8.91 4.11
CA TYR A 348 -30.40 -10.28 3.60
C TYR A 348 -28.97 -10.77 3.71
N ASP A 349 -28.76 -11.82 4.50
CA ASP A 349 -27.45 -12.34 4.88
C ASP A 349 -27.44 -13.88 4.78
N PRO A 350 -27.00 -14.46 3.64
CA PRO A 350 -26.40 -13.80 2.48
C PRO A 350 -27.38 -12.96 1.62
N PRO A 351 -26.86 -12.00 0.83
CA PRO A 351 -27.68 -11.28 -0.17
C PRO A 351 -28.33 -12.25 -1.16
N ILE A 352 -29.55 -11.95 -1.61
CA ILE A 352 -30.34 -12.85 -2.46
C ILE A 352 -30.09 -12.55 -3.95
N PRO A 353 -29.68 -13.53 -4.76
CA PRO A 353 -29.64 -13.41 -6.22
C PRO A 353 -30.96 -12.98 -6.86
N VAL A 354 -30.90 -11.99 -7.75
CA VAL A 354 -32.06 -11.46 -8.48
C VAL A 354 -31.73 -11.19 -9.95
N ARG A 355 -32.73 -11.37 -10.82
CA ARG A 355 -32.70 -10.95 -12.22
C ARG A 355 -33.48 -9.65 -12.38
N LEU A 356 -32.76 -8.57 -12.72
CA LEU A 356 -33.32 -7.24 -12.98
C LEU A 356 -33.59 -7.04 -14.49
N PRO A 357 -34.57 -6.22 -14.87
CA PRO A 357 -34.80 -5.85 -16.26
C PRO A 357 -33.66 -4.98 -16.82
N LYS A 358 -33.40 -5.07 -18.13
CA LYS A 358 -32.34 -4.27 -18.77
C LYS A 358 -32.65 -2.77 -18.67
N GLY A 359 -31.67 -1.97 -18.26
CA GLY A 359 -31.75 -0.50 -18.26
C GLY A 359 -32.23 0.16 -16.95
N VAL A 360 -32.35 -0.58 -15.84
CA VAL A 360 -32.68 0.02 -14.53
C VAL A 360 -31.57 0.97 -14.08
N GLN A 361 -31.92 2.23 -13.81
CA GLN A 361 -30.95 3.26 -13.37
C GLN A 361 -31.14 3.70 -11.92
N VAL A 362 -32.38 3.72 -11.41
CA VAL A 362 -32.69 4.19 -10.04
C VAL A 362 -33.79 3.37 -9.42
N TRP A 363 -35.02 3.43 -9.94
CA TRP A 363 -36.17 2.71 -9.40
C TRP A 363 -36.57 1.58 -10.34
N VAL A 364 -36.97 0.44 -9.76
CA VAL A 364 -37.51 -0.70 -10.50
C VAL A 364 -38.75 -1.21 -9.78
N SER A 365 -39.81 -1.53 -10.52
CA SER A 365 -40.98 -2.17 -9.94
C SER A 365 -40.73 -3.67 -9.78
N VAL A 366 -41.15 -4.23 -8.65
CA VAL A 366 -40.78 -5.57 -8.20
C VAL A 366 -41.47 -6.67 -9.01
N ASP A 367 -42.61 -6.38 -9.65
CA ASP A 367 -43.25 -7.26 -10.63
C ASP A 367 -42.33 -7.61 -11.82
N LYS A 368 -41.33 -6.75 -12.10
CA LYS A 368 -40.32 -6.96 -13.15
C LYS A 368 -39.02 -7.59 -12.63
N VAL A 369 -38.92 -7.90 -11.34
CA VAL A 369 -37.73 -8.48 -10.71
C VAL A 369 -37.99 -9.94 -10.37
N LYS A 370 -37.12 -10.86 -10.82
CA LYS A 370 -37.19 -12.27 -10.43
C LYS A 370 -36.17 -12.56 -9.34
N PHE A 371 -36.61 -12.98 -8.16
CA PHE A 371 -35.74 -13.56 -7.12
C PHE A 371 -35.39 -15.00 -7.49
N LEU A 372 -34.11 -15.37 -7.41
CA LEU A 372 -33.60 -16.64 -7.93
C LEU A 372 -33.25 -17.60 -6.80
N LYS A 373 -33.70 -18.85 -6.92
CA LYS A 373 -33.13 -20.00 -6.19
C LYS A 373 -32.04 -20.69 -7.02
N PRO A 374 -31.07 -21.38 -6.42
CA PRO A 374 -30.01 -22.09 -7.17
C PRO A 374 -30.56 -22.97 -8.29
N GLU A 375 -31.62 -23.73 -8.03
CA GLU A 375 -32.27 -24.61 -9.00
C GLU A 375 -32.83 -23.86 -10.23
N GLU A 376 -33.20 -22.58 -10.08
CA GLU A 376 -33.77 -21.75 -11.15
C GLU A 376 -32.71 -20.95 -11.92
N MET A 377 -31.46 -20.98 -11.47
CA MET A 377 -30.35 -20.28 -12.11
C MET A 377 -29.89 -21.01 -13.36
N THR A 378 -29.54 -20.23 -14.38
CA THR A 378 -28.77 -20.72 -15.52
C THR A 378 -27.36 -21.12 -15.07
N LEU A 379 -26.67 -21.95 -15.86
CA LEU A 379 -25.28 -22.30 -15.57
C LEU A 379 -24.38 -21.06 -15.44
N HIS A 380 -24.57 -20.06 -16.31
CA HIS A 380 -23.84 -18.79 -16.23
C HIS A 380 -24.10 -18.03 -14.92
N GLU A 381 -25.34 -18.02 -14.42
CA GLU A 381 -25.68 -17.39 -13.14
C GLU A 381 -25.07 -18.17 -11.96
N LEU A 382 -25.13 -19.50 -11.96
CA LEU A 382 -24.47 -20.34 -10.95
C LEU A 382 -22.96 -20.08 -10.92
N VAL A 383 -22.31 -20.07 -12.08
CA VAL A 383 -20.87 -19.80 -12.19
C VAL A 383 -20.54 -18.37 -11.77
N TYR A 384 -21.37 -17.38 -12.13
CA TYR A 384 -21.19 -15.99 -11.73
C TYR A 384 -21.26 -15.82 -10.21
N TYR A 385 -22.31 -16.33 -9.56
CA TYR A 385 -22.45 -16.20 -8.11
C TYR A 385 -21.46 -17.10 -7.36
N HIS A 386 -21.06 -18.25 -7.90
CA HIS A 386 -19.97 -19.08 -7.37
C HIS A 386 -18.65 -18.29 -7.33
N ALA A 387 -18.29 -17.65 -8.45
CA ALA A 387 -17.09 -16.81 -8.55
C ALA A 387 -17.19 -15.57 -7.66
N LEU A 388 -18.35 -14.91 -7.61
CA LEU A 388 -18.61 -13.77 -6.73
C LEU A 388 -18.40 -14.15 -5.27
N SER A 389 -18.89 -15.32 -4.86
CA SER A 389 -18.70 -15.83 -3.51
C SER A 389 -17.24 -16.12 -3.18
N HIS A 390 -16.43 -16.62 -4.13
CA HIS A 390 -14.99 -16.74 -3.93
C HIS A 390 -14.27 -15.39 -3.85
N SER A 391 -14.71 -14.41 -4.65
CA SER A 391 -14.12 -13.06 -4.66
C SER A 391 -14.41 -12.27 -3.37
N LEU A 392 -15.57 -12.51 -2.75
CA LEU A 392 -16.05 -11.76 -1.58
C LEU A 392 -16.05 -12.59 -0.30
N GLY A 393 -15.76 -13.89 -0.40
CA GLY A 393 -15.81 -14.87 0.67
C GLY A 393 -14.51 -14.96 1.47
N THR A 394 -14.65 -14.97 2.80
CA THR A 394 -13.62 -15.43 3.73
C THR A 394 -14.20 -16.61 4.50
N LEU A 395 -13.39 -17.54 5.02
CA LEU A 395 -13.88 -18.71 5.76
C LEU A 395 -15.00 -18.34 6.75
N PHE A 396 -16.18 -18.96 6.60
CA PHE A 396 -17.42 -18.69 7.36
C PHE A 396 -18.10 -17.33 7.14
N SER A 397 -17.83 -16.63 6.03
CA SER A 397 -18.61 -15.45 5.67
C SER A 397 -19.96 -15.85 5.05
N PRO A 398 -20.94 -14.94 5.01
CA PRO A 398 -22.23 -15.19 4.35
C PRO A 398 -22.09 -15.55 2.87
N PHE A 399 -21.06 -15.01 2.20
CA PHE A 399 -20.72 -15.42 0.84
C PHE A 399 -20.26 -16.88 0.76
N CYS A 400 -19.74 -17.48 1.84
CA CYS A 400 -19.49 -18.93 1.90
C CYS A 400 -20.77 -19.76 2.07
N GLU A 401 -21.82 -19.22 2.66
CA GLU A 401 -23.14 -19.88 2.68
C GLU A 401 -23.78 -19.83 1.29
N LEU A 402 -23.70 -18.67 0.62
CA LEU A 402 -24.13 -18.53 -0.78
C LEU A 402 -23.31 -19.46 -1.70
N HIS A 403 -21.99 -19.54 -1.51
CA HIS A 403 -21.11 -20.49 -2.20
C HIS A 403 -21.56 -21.93 -2.00
N LEU A 404 -21.81 -22.36 -0.76
CA LEU A 404 -22.23 -23.73 -0.46
C LEU A 404 -23.52 -24.10 -1.21
N MET A 405 -24.51 -23.22 -1.20
CA MET A 405 -25.78 -23.44 -1.92
C MET A 405 -25.56 -23.60 -3.43
N ILE A 406 -24.72 -22.75 -4.02
CA ILE A 406 -24.43 -22.77 -5.46
C ILE A 406 -23.53 -23.96 -5.84
N ALA A 407 -22.54 -24.27 -5.01
CA ALA A 407 -21.62 -25.38 -5.21
C ALA A 407 -22.34 -26.73 -5.16
N ASN A 408 -23.29 -26.89 -4.23
CA ASN A 408 -24.15 -28.07 -4.18
C ASN A 408 -25.00 -28.21 -5.45
N GLU A 409 -25.63 -27.13 -5.93
CA GLU A 409 -26.40 -27.18 -7.18
C GLU A 409 -25.52 -27.50 -8.41
N LEU A 410 -24.28 -26.98 -8.45
CA LEU A 410 -23.32 -27.32 -9.50
C LEU A 410 -22.94 -28.81 -9.46
N LEU A 411 -22.72 -29.37 -8.28
CA LEU A 411 -22.44 -30.80 -8.09
C LEU A 411 -23.64 -31.67 -8.48
N ASP A 412 -24.85 -31.26 -8.09
CA ASP A 412 -26.10 -31.96 -8.42
C ASP A 412 -26.38 -31.97 -9.94
N ARG A 413 -25.93 -30.93 -10.66
CA ARG A 413 -25.94 -30.88 -12.14
C ARG A 413 -24.76 -31.57 -12.81
N GLY A 414 -23.88 -32.25 -12.06
CA GLY A 414 -22.76 -33.03 -12.59
C GLY A 414 -21.51 -32.21 -12.94
N TYR A 415 -21.38 -30.98 -12.45
CA TYR A 415 -20.17 -30.17 -12.65
C TYR A 415 -19.14 -30.42 -11.54
N VAL A 416 -17.86 -30.37 -11.91
CA VAL A 416 -16.75 -30.55 -10.97
C VAL A 416 -16.50 -29.26 -10.19
N HIS A 417 -16.44 -29.37 -8.87
CA HIS A 417 -16.06 -28.28 -7.96
C HIS A 417 -14.63 -28.55 -7.43
N LEU A 418 -13.75 -27.56 -7.53
CA LEU A 418 -12.33 -27.69 -7.18
C LEU A 418 -12.04 -26.84 -5.94
N ASP A 419 -11.31 -27.41 -4.98
CA ASP A 419 -10.89 -26.70 -3.77
C ASP A 419 -9.86 -25.61 -4.10
N ARG A 420 -10.24 -24.35 -3.90
CA ARG A 420 -9.44 -23.16 -4.27
C ARG A 420 -9.29 -22.16 -3.13
N SER A 421 -10.19 -22.16 -2.15
CA SER A 421 -10.17 -21.24 -1.02
C SER A 421 -10.70 -21.86 0.27
N PRO A 422 -10.48 -21.24 1.44
CA PRO A 422 -11.06 -21.72 2.70
C PRO A 422 -12.58 -21.91 2.65
N CYS A 423 -13.28 -21.19 1.77
CA CYS A 423 -14.73 -21.27 1.55
C CYS A 423 -15.18 -22.69 1.13
N ASP A 424 -14.29 -23.50 0.52
CA ASP A 424 -14.60 -24.84 0.02
C ASP A 424 -14.66 -25.93 1.10
N ARG A 425 -14.11 -25.66 2.29
CA ARG A 425 -14.10 -26.63 3.42
C ARG A 425 -15.50 -27.04 3.90
N VAL A 426 -16.52 -26.25 3.59
CA VAL A 426 -17.90 -26.46 4.07
C VAL A 426 -18.62 -27.60 3.30
N VAL A 427 -18.05 -28.08 2.20
CA VAL A 427 -18.68 -29.06 1.28
C VAL A 427 -18.42 -30.55 1.68
N HIS A 428 -17.46 -30.83 2.57
CA HIS A 428 -16.74 -32.13 2.65
C HIS A 428 -16.95 -33.01 3.93
N LEU A 429 -18.12 -33.08 4.58
CA LEU A 429 -18.32 -33.87 5.82
C LEU A 429 -19.02 -35.24 5.62
N ILE A 430 -18.80 -36.21 6.54
CA ILE A 430 -19.49 -37.53 6.61
C ILE A 430 -21.02 -37.37 6.50
N ARG A 431 -21.59 -37.66 5.32
CA ARG A 431 -23.04 -37.54 5.02
C ARG A 431 -23.82 -38.77 5.52
N GLY A 432 -25.11 -38.60 5.84
CA GLY A 432 -26.01 -39.69 6.27
C GLY A 432 -25.78 -40.21 7.69
N TRP A 433 -26.51 -41.25 8.12
CA TRP A 433 -26.19 -41.94 9.38
C TRP A 433 -25.02 -42.93 9.21
N ILE A 434 -24.52 -43.48 10.31
CA ILE A 434 -23.29 -44.29 10.36
C ILE A 434 -23.43 -45.60 9.56
N ASP A 435 -24.64 -46.16 9.52
CA ASP A 435 -24.92 -47.37 8.76
C ASP A 435 -24.98 -47.13 7.25
N GLU A 436 -25.36 -45.92 6.85
CA GLU A 436 -25.53 -45.48 5.46
C GLU A 436 -24.22 -44.97 4.84
N TYR A 437 -23.20 -44.73 5.67
CA TYR A 437 -21.91 -44.26 5.19
C TYR A 437 -21.15 -45.38 4.48
N ASP A 438 -20.90 -45.17 3.19
CA ASP A 438 -20.13 -46.05 2.34
C ASP A 438 -18.69 -45.52 2.18
N PRO A 439 -17.69 -46.16 2.83
CA PRO A 439 -16.30 -45.71 2.78
C PRO A 439 -15.67 -45.84 1.38
N SER A 440 -16.31 -46.55 0.45
CA SER A 440 -15.81 -46.68 -0.92
C SER A 440 -16.02 -45.43 -1.78
N LYS A 441 -16.99 -44.57 -1.43
CA LYS A 441 -17.35 -43.37 -2.18
C LYS A 441 -16.42 -42.16 -2.02
N PRO A 442 -15.96 -41.79 -0.80
CA PRO A 442 -15.05 -40.64 -0.65
C PRO A 442 -13.68 -40.90 -1.30
N ASN A 443 -13.02 -39.82 -1.73
CA ASN A 443 -11.63 -39.87 -2.18
C ASN A 443 -10.67 -40.11 -1.00
N ASP A 444 -9.42 -40.47 -1.27
CA ASP A 444 -8.47 -40.90 -0.25
C ASP A 444 -8.17 -39.84 0.81
N ARG A 445 -8.12 -38.57 0.40
CA ARG A 445 -7.94 -37.44 1.33
C ARG A 445 -9.12 -37.30 2.28
N GLN A 446 -10.34 -37.34 1.73
CA GLN A 446 -11.58 -37.28 2.51
C GLN A 446 -11.70 -38.48 3.45
N LEU A 447 -11.40 -39.69 2.97
CA LEU A 447 -11.44 -40.92 3.76
C LEU A 447 -10.46 -40.86 4.95
N GLY A 448 -9.27 -40.28 4.75
CA GLY A 448 -8.29 -40.04 5.82
C GLY A 448 -8.76 -39.00 6.86
N ASP A 449 -9.39 -37.92 6.43
CA ASP A 449 -9.97 -36.92 7.34
C ASP A 449 -11.18 -37.48 8.11
N ASP A 450 -12.02 -38.29 7.46
CA ASP A 450 -13.15 -38.99 8.08
C ASP A 450 -12.64 -39.94 9.18
N PHE A 451 -11.56 -40.70 8.92
CA PHE A 451 -10.92 -41.54 9.94
C PHE A 451 -10.47 -40.72 11.16
N ARG A 452 -9.80 -39.58 10.93
CA ARG A 452 -9.33 -38.67 11.98
C ARG A 452 -10.48 -38.08 12.80
N ILE A 453 -11.60 -37.74 12.16
CA ILE A 453 -12.81 -37.23 12.81
C ILE A 453 -13.41 -38.28 13.74
N VAL A 454 -13.50 -39.53 13.31
CA VAL A 454 -14.06 -40.61 14.13
C VAL A 454 -13.17 -40.92 15.34
N LEU A 455 -11.85 -40.89 15.19
CA LEU A 455 -10.91 -40.99 16.33
C LEU A 455 -11.13 -39.85 17.35
N ALA A 456 -11.42 -38.64 16.88
CA ALA A 456 -11.71 -37.49 17.73
C ALA A 456 -13.09 -37.59 18.42
N TRP A 457 -14.10 -38.15 17.75
CA TRP A 457 -15.42 -38.44 18.34
C TRP A 457 -15.30 -39.46 19.48
N TYR A 458 -14.62 -40.59 19.23
CA TYR A 458 -14.37 -41.62 20.25
C TYR A 458 -13.66 -41.04 21.49
N SER A 459 -12.61 -40.26 21.25
CA SER A 459 -11.85 -39.60 22.32
C SER A 459 -12.70 -38.60 23.11
N SER A 460 -13.63 -37.90 22.46
CA SER A 460 -14.51 -36.92 23.11
C SER A 460 -15.57 -37.61 23.97
N ILE A 461 -16.14 -38.71 23.50
CA ILE A 461 -17.16 -39.47 24.25
C ILE A 461 -16.53 -40.16 25.47
N LYS A 462 -15.32 -40.73 25.33
CA LYS A 462 -14.54 -41.26 26.47
C LYS A 462 -14.24 -40.23 27.56
N ARG A 463 -14.15 -38.95 27.20
CA ARG A 463 -13.98 -37.82 28.13
C ARG A 463 -15.31 -37.29 28.69
N GLY A 464 -16.39 -38.04 28.54
CA GLY A 464 -17.71 -37.71 29.10
C GLY A 464 -18.57 -36.75 28.28
N LYS A 465 -18.20 -36.46 27.02
CA LYS A 465 -19.01 -35.60 26.15
C LYS A 465 -20.09 -36.40 25.42
N LYS A 466 -21.33 -35.88 25.37
CA LYS A 466 -22.38 -36.38 24.48
C LYS A 466 -22.29 -35.70 23.13
N LEU A 467 -22.17 -36.48 22.06
CA LEU A 467 -22.11 -35.98 20.68
C LEU A 467 -23.40 -36.33 19.96
N TYR A 468 -23.86 -35.45 19.06
CA TYR A 468 -25.09 -35.67 18.30
C TYR A 468 -24.85 -35.38 16.82
N LYS A 469 -25.48 -36.15 15.94
CA LYS A 469 -25.50 -35.92 14.50
C LYS A 469 -26.95 -35.81 14.01
N ARG A 470 -27.17 -34.89 13.08
CA ARG A 470 -28.48 -34.63 12.48
C ARG A 470 -28.66 -35.51 11.25
N VAL A 471 -29.74 -36.27 11.21
CA VAL A 471 -30.08 -37.17 10.09
C VAL A 471 -31.48 -36.80 9.65
N GLY A 472 -31.59 -36.15 8.48
CA GLY A 472 -32.84 -35.51 8.06
C GLY A 472 -33.31 -34.47 9.09
N GLU A 473 -34.51 -34.65 9.64
CA GLU A 473 -35.09 -33.77 10.65
C GLU A 473 -34.75 -34.17 12.10
N GLU A 474 -34.22 -35.38 12.31
CA GLU A 474 -33.95 -35.94 13.64
C GLU A 474 -32.53 -35.66 14.14
N LYS A 475 -32.39 -35.52 15.46
CA LYS A 475 -31.09 -35.40 16.15
C LYS A 475 -30.81 -36.70 16.89
N LYS A 476 -29.83 -37.48 16.42
CA LYS A 476 -29.43 -38.76 17.00
C LYS A 476 -28.10 -38.64 17.76
N GLU A 477 -27.98 -39.30 18.91
CA GLU A 477 -26.74 -39.31 19.71
C GLU A 477 -25.73 -40.29 19.12
N ILE A 478 -24.45 -39.89 19.08
CA ILE A 478 -23.34 -40.72 18.62
C ILE A 478 -22.76 -41.45 19.84
N THR A 479 -22.74 -42.77 19.80
CA THR A 479 -22.21 -43.62 20.88
C THR A 479 -20.75 -44.04 20.63
N LEU A 480 -20.15 -44.74 21.61
CA LEU A 480 -18.81 -45.34 21.42
C LEU A 480 -18.84 -46.49 20.42
N ASP A 481 -19.94 -47.23 20.35
CA ASP A 481 -20.10 -48.35 19.42
C ASP A 481 -20.20 -47.85 17.97
N ASP A 482 -21.00 -46.82 17.76
CA ASP A 482 -21.10 -46.05 16.53
C ASP A 482 -19.73 -45.61 15.98
N CYS A 483 -18.88 -45.08 16.85
CA CYS A 483 -17.51 -44.70 16.47
C CYS A 483 -16.65 -45.92 16.08
N LYS A 484 -16.76 -47.03 16.81
CA LYS A 484 -16.02 -48.27 16.51
C LYS A 484 -16.42 -48.87 15.17
N GLN A 485 -17.73 -48.96 14.90
CA GLN A 485 -18.23 -49.52 13.65
C GLN A 485 -17.82 -48.66 12.44
N LEU A 486 -17.97 -47.34 12.55
CA LEU A 486 -17.59 -46.42 11.48
C LEU A 486 -16.08 -46.43 11.24
N ALA A 487 -15.27 -46.37 12.30
CA ALA A 487 -13.82 -46.42 12.19
C ALA A 487 -13.34 -47.73 11.57
N LEU A 488 -13.98 -48.87 11.88
CA LEU A 488 -13.62 -50.16 11.30
C LEU A 488 -13.96 -50.24 9.80
N LYS A 489 -15.11 -49.71 9.38
CA LYS A 489 -15.48 -49.62 7.96
C LYS A 489 -14.45 -48.80 7.18
N ILE A 490 -14.12 -47.61 7.69
CA ILE A 490 -13.12 -46.71 7.09
C ILE A 490 -11.72 -47.36 7.07
N PHE A 491 -11.28 -47.93 8.19
CA PHE A 491 -9.95 -48.50 8.33
C PHE A 491 -9.71 -49.70 7.39
N LYS A 492 -10.71 -50.57 7.20
CA LYS A 492 -10.62 -51.69 6.24
C LYS A 492 -10.49 -51.20 4.81
N GLU A 493 -11.25 -50.17 4.44
CA GLU A 493 -11.17 -49.58 3.10
C GLU A 493 -9.82 -48.87 2.89
N MET A 494 -9.30 -48.15 3.90
CA MET A 494 -7.96 -47.56 3.84
C MET A 494 -6.87 -48.60 3.63
N ILE A 495 -6.92 -49.75 4.34
CA ILE A 495 -5.95 -50.84 4.12
C ILE A 495 -6.09 -51.42 2.71
N LYS A 496 -7.31 -51.63 2.23
CA LYS A 496 -7.58 -52.11 0.86
C LYS A 496 -7.02 -51.15 -0.20
N ARG A 497 -7.02 -49.84 0.09
CA ARG A 497 -6.44 -48.79 -0.77
C ARG A 497 -4.93 -48.57 -0.58
N GLY A 498 -4.28 -49.32 0.30
CA GLY A 498 -2.83 -49.25 0.49
C GLY A 498 -2.34 -48.12 1.39
N PHE A 499 -3.20 -47.55 2.24
CA PHE A 499 -2.79 -46.55 3.22
C PHE A 499 -1.78 -47.14 4.19
N THR A 500 -0.76 -46.34 4.55
CA THR A 500 0.22 -46.70 5.57
C THR A 500 -0.02 -45.96 6.88
N PHE A 501 0.21 -46.64 8.00
CA PHE A 501 -0.08 -46.12 9.33
C PHE A 501 1.19 -45.94 10.17
N ASN A 502 1.17 -44.95 11.06
CA ASN A 502 2.15 -44.87 12.15
C ASN A 502 1.84 -45.97 13.17
N ARG A 503 2.83 -46.38 13.97
CA ARG A 503 2.62 -47.36 15.03
C ARG A 503 1.74 -46.81 16.17
N PRO A 504 0.99 -47.66 16.90
CA PRO A 504 0.00 -47.21 17.88
C PRO A 504 0.54 -46.32 18.98
N GLU A 505 1.81 -46.46 19.35
CA GLU A 505 2.45 -45.69 20.42
C GLU A 505 2.56 -44.19 20.07
N THR A 506 2.44 -43.84 18.78
CA THR A 506 2.45 -42.47 18.29
C THR A 506 1.11 -41.73 18.47
N TYR A 507 0.04 -42.44 18.87
CA TYR A 507 -1.30 -41.88 19.05
C TYR A 507 -1.57 -41.52 20.53
N LYS A 508 -2.40 -40.50 20.77
CA LYS A 508 -2.85 -40.10 22.11
C LYS A 508 -3.77 -41.15 22.74
N GLU A 509 -3.70 -41.35 24.06
CA GLU A 509 -4.39 -42.39 24.85
C GLU A 509 -5.71 -42.94 24.27
N HIS A 510 -6.79 -42.16 24.18
CA HIS A 510 -8.10 -42.68 23.71
C HIS A 510 -8.16 -42.91 22.18
N ALA A 511 -7.38 -42.18 21.40
CA ALA A 511 -7.26 -42.43 19.96
C ALA A 511 -6.42 -43.69 19.71
N ARG A 512 -5.39 -43.91 20.53
CA ARG A 512 -4.59 -45.13 20.59
C ARG A 512 -5.44 -46.32 21.00
N GLU A 513 -6.30 -46.19 22.01
CA GLU A 513 -7.22 -47.24 22.46
C GLU A 513 -8.11 -47.74 21.29
N LEU A 514 -8.72 -46.81 20.53
CA LEU A 514 -9.51 -47.18 19.36
C LEU A 514 -8.65 -47.78 18.24
N PHE A 515 -7.44 -47.25 18.02
CA PHE A 515 -6.55 -47.74 16.98
C PHE A 515 -6.00 -49.15 17.27
N GLU A 516 -5.58 -49.43 18.50
CA GLU A 516 -5.19 -50.77 18.95
C GLU A 516 -6.35 -51.76 18.84
N TRP A 517 -7.58 -51.32 19.15
CA TRP A 517 -8.77 -52.13 18.94
C TRP A 517 -8.98 -52.47 17.47
N LEU A 518 -8.81 -51.51 16.55
CA LEU A 518 -8.91 -51.72 15.10
C LEU A 518 -7.85 -52.70 14.57
N ILE A 519 -6.59 -52.56 15.01
CA ILE A 519 -5.50 -53.48 14.65
C ILE A 519 -5.84 -54.90 15.07
N LYS A 520 -6.39 -55.09 16.27
CA LYS A 520 -6.84 -56.40 16.75
C LYS A 520 -7.97 -57.00 15.90
N GLN A 521 -8.85 -56.18 15.33
CA GLN A 521 -9.94 -56.67 14.47
C GLN A 521 -9.46 -57.09 13.06
N VAL A 522 -8.39 -56.47 12.55
CA VAL A 522 -7.90 -56.72 11.19
C VAL A 522 -6.74 -57.73 11.15
N GLY A 523 -5.91 -57.76 12.19
CA GLY A 523 -4.66 -58.52 12.27
C GLY A 523 -3.45 -57.61 12.02
N GLU A 524 -2.49 -57.61 12.94
CA GLU A 524 -1.31 -56.71 12.90
C GLU A 524 -0.43 -56.95 11.67
N ASP A 525 -0.33 -58.20 11.22
CA ASP A 525 0.39 -58.63 10.01
C ASP A 525 -0.18 -58.02 8.72
N LYS A 526 -1.44 -57.57 8.75
CA LYS A 526 -2.15 -56.98 7.61
C LYS A 526 -2.13 -55.45 7.63
N VAL A 527 -1.54 -54.83 8.66
CA VAL A 527 -1.47 -53.37 8.80
C VAL A 527 -0.11 -52.87 8.28
N PRO A 528 -0.07 -52.11 7.18
CA PRO A 528 1.18 -51.62 6.60
C PRO A 528 1.74 -50.43 7.40
N PHE A 529 2.77 -50.67 8.21
CA PHE A 529 3.49 -49.64 8.96
C PHE A 529 4.62 -48.99 8.15
N ARG A 530 4.93 -47.71 8.42
CA ARG A 530 5.82 -46.85 7.60
C ARG A 530 7.34 -47.20 7.61
N ASP A 531 7.81 -48.25 8.29
CA ASP A 531 9.22 -48.34 8.73
C ASP A 531 10.16 -49.33 7.98
N LYS A 532 10.05 -49.54 6.65
CA LYS A 532 11.11 -50.23 5.87
C LYS A 532 11.10 -49.81 4.38
N LEU A 533 12.18 -49.20 3.90
CA LEU A 533 12.43 -49.00 2.47
C LEU A 533 13.17 -50.20 1.89
N SER A 534 12.73 -50.68 0.73
CA SER A 534 13.22 -51.91 0.11
C SER A 534 14.34 -51.71 -0.92
N PHE A 535 14.58 -50.48 -1.37
CA PHE A 535 15.48 -50.16 -2.49
C PHE A 535 16.93 -49.88 -2.08
N ARG A 536 17.87 -50.33 -2.91
CA ARG A 536 19.31 -49.98 -2.90
C ARG A 536 19.77 -49.70 -4.32
N LEU A 537 20.70 -48.75 -4.49
CA LEU A 537 21.37 -48.54 -5.78
C LEU A 537 22.18 -49.79 -6.18
N PRO A 538 22.23 -50.13 -7.49
CA PRO A 538 23.11 -51.17 -8.00
C PRO A 538 24.58 -50.98 -7.61
N GLU A 539 25.31 -52.08 -7.48
CA GLU A 539 26.71 -52.07 -7.04
C GLU A 539 27.59 -51.28 -8.03
N GLY A 540 28.32 -50.27 -7.52
CA GLY A 540 29.15 -49.37 -8.33
C GLY A 540 28.45 -48.08 -8.80
N MET A 541 27.14 -47.95 -8.62
CA MET A 541 26.37 -46.77 -9.01
C MET A 541 26.23 -45.75 -7.87
N THR A 542 26.32 -44.47 -8.19
CA THR A 542 26.13 -43.34 -7.28
C THR A 542 24.88 -42.53 -7.64
N VAL A 543 24.54 -41.52 -6.82
CA VAL A 543 23.38 -40.64 -7.10
C VAL A 543 23.57 -39.84 -8.38
N GLU A 544 24.82 -39.54 -8.76
CA GLU A 544 25.16 -38.79 -9.98
C GLU A 544 24.87 -39.57 -11.26
N ASP A 545 24.84 -40.91 -11.16
CA ASP A 545 24.60 -41.80 -12.29
C ASP A 545 23.08 -41.99 -12.57
N ILE A 546 22.19 -41.42 -11.74
CA ILE A 546 20.74 -41.49 -11.94
C ILE A 546 20.36 -40.45 -13.01
N ASP A 547 20.14 -40.92 -14.23
CA ASP A 547 19.75 -40.10 -15.37
C ASP A 547 18.35 -40.46 -15.92
N VAL A 548 17.94 -39.78 -16.99
CA VAL A 548 16.61 -39.98 -17.59
C VAL A 548 16.45 -41.38 -18.17
N GLU A 549 17.49 -41.96 -18.78
CA GLU A 549 17.41 -43.30 -19.37
C GLU A 549 17.26 -44.38 -18.30
N TYR A 550 18.03 -44.26 -17.22
CA TYR A 550 17.93 -45.14 -16.06
C TYR A 550 16.54 -45.06 -15.43
N VAL A 551 16.05 -43.85 -15.16
CA VAL A 551 14.75 -43.64 -14.51
C VAL A 551 13.57 -44.16 -15.35
N VAL A 552 13.63 -43.98 -16.67
CA VAL A 552 12.61 -44.51 -17.60
C VAL A 552 12.61 -46.04 -17.63
N SER A 553 13.77 -46.67 -17.46
CA SER A 553 13.90 -48.14 -17.47
C SER A 553 13.28 -48.84 -16.25
N LEU A 554 13.01 -48.11 -15.15
CA LEU A 554 12.49 -48.68 -13.92
C LEU A 554 10.98 -48.92 -13.98
N ASP A 555 10.51 -50.04 -13.43
CA ASP A 555 9.09 -50.26 -13.18
C ASP A 555 8.58 -49.30 -12.09
N THR A 556 7.26 -49.07 -12.06
CA THR A 556 6.63 -48.08 -11.18
C THR A 556 6.91 -48.33 -9.70
N LYS A 557 6.97 -49.59 -9.25
CA LYS A 557 7.20 -49.91 -7.85
C LYS A 557 8.64 -49.59 -7.46
N THR A 558 9.60 -49.93 -8.32
CA THR A 558 11.02 -49.63 -8.10
C THR A 558 11.32 -48.13 -8.18
N LEU A 559 10.65 -47.41 -9.09
CA LEU A 559 10.77 -45.95 -9.23
C LEU A 559 10.29 -45.21 -7.97
N ILE A 560 9.17 -45.63 -7.38
CA ILE A 560 8.66 -45.05 -6.12
C ILE A 560 9.61 -45.32 -4.95
N GLU A 561 10.19 -46.52 -4.88
CA GLU A 561 11.14 -46.84 -3.82
C GLU A 561 12.49 -46.12 -3.99
N LEU A 562 12.93 -45.87 -5.23
CA LEU A 562 14.06 -44.97 -5.52
C LEU A 562 13.77 -43.54 -5.08
N TYR A 563 12.58 -43.01 -5.38
CA TYR A 563 12.15 -41.68 -4.94
C TYR A 563 12.22 -41.56 -3.40
N LYS A 564 11.59 -42.48 -2.67
CA LYS A 564 11.67 -42.51 -1.19
C LYS A 564 13.10 -42.67 -0.67
N TRP A 565 13.93 -43.44 -1.38
CA TRP A 565 15.34 -43.62 -1.02
C TRP A 565 16.15 -42.32 -1.16
N LEU A 566 15.92 -41.53 -2.22
CA LEU A 566 16.55 -40.21 -2.42
C LEU A 566 16.22 -39.25 -1.28
N HIS A 567 14.94 -39.19 -0.89
CA HIS A 567 14.49 -38.38 0.25
C HIS A 567 15.13 -38.82 1.58
N LYS A 568 15.34 -40.13 1.78
CA LYS A 568 16.08 -40.63 2.95
C LYS A 568 17.59 -40.35 2.89
N GLN A 569 18.19 -40.28 1.70
CA GLN A 569 19.58 -39.82 1.59
C GLN A 569 19.69 -38.33 1.91
N TYR A 570 18.73 -37.52 1.45
CA TYR A 570 18.62 -36.11 1.83
C TYR A 570 18.53 -35.95 3.36
N GLU A 571 17.68 -36.73 4.04
CA GLU A 571 17.56 -36.71 5.51
C GLU A 571 18.90 -37.00 6.21
N LYS A 572 19.67 -37.98 5.72
CA LYS A 572 20.99 -38.32 6.27
C LYS A 572 22.07 -37.27 5.99
N ILE A 573 22.04 -36.67 4.80
CA ILE A 573 23.03 -35.67 4.35
C ILE A 573 22.73 -34.30 4.98
N GLY A 574 21.46 -34.02 5.33
CA GLY A 574 21.01 -32.81 6.01
C GLY A 574 20.99 -31.55 5.14
N ARG A 575 21.28 -31.67 3.84
CA ARG A 575 21.23 -30.58 2.85
C ARG A 575 20.94 -31.12 1.44
N VAL A 576 20.33 -30.29 0.61
CA VAL A 576 20.16 -30.58 -0.82
C VAL A 576 21.51 -30.41 -1.52
N THR A 577 21.97 -31.47 -2.17
CA THR A 577 23.19 -31.45 -2.99
C THR A 577 22.80 -31.49 -4.45
N GLU A 578 23.65 -30.97 -5.35
CA GLU A 578 23.38 -30.94 -6.79
C GLU A 578 23.04 -32.34 -7.39
N PRO A 579 23.73 -33.43 -7.01
CA PRO A 579 23.32 -34.78 -7.45
C PRO A 579 21.94 -35.19 -6.95
N LEU A 580 21.60 -34.90 -5.69
CA LEU A 580 20.28 -35.18 -5.13
C LEU A 580 19.18 -34.33 -5.80
N HIS A 581 19.47 -33.07 -6.09
CA HIS A 581 18.56 -32.15 -6.77
C HIS A 581 18.21 -32.68 -8.17
N ASN A 582 19.23 -33.01 -8.97
CA ASN A 582 19.04 -33.50 -10.34
C ASN A 582 18.34 -34.87 -10.37
N ALA A 583 18.78 -35.82 -9.54
CA ALA A 583 18.16 -37.14 -9.46
C ALA A 583 16.68 -37.05 -9.03
N ASN A 584 16.34 -36.15 -8.09
CA ASN A 584 14.97 -35.96 -7.65
C ASN A 584 14.07 -35.36 -8.74
N ILE A 585 14.61 -34.45 -9.58
CA ILE A 585 13.90 -33.94 -10.76
C ILE A 585 13.62 -35.08 -11.74
N PHE A 586 14.64 -35.86 -12.12
CA PHE A 586 14.45 -36.91 -13.13
C PHE A 586 13.42 -37.95 -12.68
N VAL A 587 13.53 -38.42 -11.44
CA VAL A 587 12.58 -39.35 -10.82
C VAL A 587 11.19 -38.72 -10.69
N GLY A 588 11.11 -37.46 -10.25
CA GLY A 588 9.85 -36.73 -10.10
C GLY A 588 9.11 -36.50 -11.42
N ILE A 589 9.82 -36.11 -12.49
CA ILE A 589 9.26 -35.96 -13.84
C ILE A 589 8.70 -37.30 -14.33
N GLU A 590 9.41 -38.42 -14.13
CA GLU A 590 8.92 -39.73 -14.58
C GLU A 590 7.71 -40.20 -13.75
N LEU A 591 7.69 -39.96 -12.44
CA LEU A 591 6.50 -40.17 -11.61
C LEU A 591 5.31 -39.32 -12.07
N LEU A 592 5.58 -38.09 -12.51
CA LEU A 592 4.54 -37.18 -13.01
C LEU A 592 4.00 -37.65 -14.36
N LYS A 593 4.86 -38.11 -15.27
CA LYS A 593 4.45 -38.75 -16.53
C LYS A 593 3.56 -39.97 -16.30
N ARG A 594 3.83 -40.73 -15.23
CA ARG A 594 3.05 -41.89 -14.83
C ARG A 594 1.77 -41.52 -14.05
N GLY A 595 1.52 -40.23 -13.82
CA GLY A 595 0.33 -39.72 -13.17
C GLY A 595 0.24 -40.02 -11.68
N ILE A 596 1.38 -40.33 -11.03
CA ILE A 596 1.45 -40.80 -9.64
C ILE A 596 2.32 -39.91 -8.74
N TYR A 597 2.92 -38.85 -9.28
CA TYR A 597 3.81 -37.96 -8.53
C TYR A 597 3.10 -37.34 -7.33
N ASP A 598 1.91 -36.78 -7.51
CA ASP A 598 1.14 -36.15 -6.43
C ASP A 598 0.75 -37.16 -5.32
N ASP A 599 0.62 -38.44 -5.66
CA ASP A 599 0.25 -39.50 -4.72
C ASP A 599 1.42 -39.97 -3.84
N VAL A 600 2.65 -39.87 -4.36
CA VAL A 600 3.86 -40.39 -3.68
C VAL A 600 4.80 -39.30 -3.19
N LYS A 601 4.51 -38.04 -3.51
CA LYS A 601 5.28 -36.85 -3.15
C LYS A 601 5.54 -36.77 -1.65
N ILE A 602 6.78 -36.44 -1.29
CA ILE A 602 7.22 -36.29 0.10
C ILE A 602 7.45 -34.79 0.37
N ASP A 603 6.72 -34.23 1.33
CA ASP A 603 6.85 -32.80 1.68
C ASP A 603 8.09 -32.54 2.56
N ASP A 604 9.22 -32.31 1.92
CA ASP A 604 10.47 -31.89 2.56
C ASP A 604 11.23 -30.82 1.75
N LYS A 605 12.41 -30.41 2.22
CA LYS A 605 13.19 -29.35 1.56
C LYS A 605 13.65 -29.73 0.15
N LEU A 606 13.86 -31.02 -0.12
CA LEU A 606 14.27 -31.51 -1.44
C LEU A 606 13.11 -31.34 -2.43
N THR A 607 11.88 -31.67 -2.03
CA THR A 607 10.68 -31.38 -2.83
C THR A 607 10.43 -29.88 -2.96
N GLU A 608 10.54 -29.09 -1.88
CA GLU A 608 10.39 -27.63 -1.95
C GLU A 608 11.32 -26.98 -2.97
N GLU A 609 12.50 -27.57 -3.23
CA GLU A 609 13.49 -27.08 -4.18
C GLU A 609 13.30 -27.58 -5.62
N THR A 610 12.57 -28.68 -5.83
CA THR A 610 12.47 -29.35 -7.15
C THR A 610 11.04 -29.42 -7.71
N ASP A 611 10.01 -29.20 -6.88
CA ASP A 611 8.59 -29.39 -7.22
C ASP A 611 8.11 -28.50 -8.37
N LEU A 612 8.46 -27.22 -8.34
CA LEU A 612 8.17 -26.29 -9.44
C LEU A 612 8.83 -26.76 -10.76
N GLU A 613 10.06 -27.25 -10.71
CA GLU A 613 10.80 -27.71 -11.90
C GLU A 613 10.20 -29.01 -12.47
N ILE A 614 9.70 -29.89 -11.61
CA ILE A 614 8.99 -31.12 -11.98
C ILE A 614 7.63 -30.82 -12.63
N VAL A 615 6.89 -29.82 -12.11
CA VAL A 615 5.54 -29.44 -12.59
C VAL A 615 5.57 -28.51 -13.81
N GLU A 616 6.61 -27.67 -13.97
CA GLU A 616 6.74 -26.73 -15.09
C GLU A 616 7.30 -27.36 -16.39
N TYR A 617 7.86 -28.58 -16.35
CA TYR A 617 8.39 -29.25 -17.53
C TYR A 617 7.29 -29.99 -18.35
N PRO A 618 7.15 -29.74 -19.67
CA PRO A 618 6.07 -30.33 -20.47
C PRO A 618 6.38 -31.77 -20.93
N THR A 619 5.36 -32.61 -21.03
CA THR A 619 5.36 -33.87 -21.83
C THR A 619 3.97 -34.09 -22.47
N ARG A 620 3.78 -34.68 -23.67
CA ARG A 620 4.59 -34.94 -24.89
C ARG A 620 3.62 -35.47 -25.99
N GLU A 621 3.89 -35.19 -27.26
CA GLU A 621 3.80 -36.07 -28.47
C GLU A 621 3.49 -35.28 -29.75
N GLY A 622 4.39 -35.43 -30.73
CA GLY A 622 4.26 -35.18 -32.18
C GLY A 622 3.46 -33.98 -32.66
N LEU A 623 4.14 -33.00 -33.28
CA LEU A 623 3.75 -32.29 -34.51
C LEU A 623 4.83 -31.25 -34.88
N GLU A 624 4.94 -30.93 -36.18
CA GLU A 624 6.05 -30.21 -36.83
C GLU A 624 6.41 -28.85 -36.20
N ASP A 625 7.71 -28.63 -35.98
CA ASP A 625 8.25 -27.45 -35.32
C ASP A 625 9.04 -26.58 -36.31
N LYS A 626 8.68 -25.30 -36.42
CA LYS A 626 9.39 -24.28 -37.21
C LYS A 626 9.61 -23.00 -36.39
N ASP A 627 10.59 -22.20 -36.80
CA ASP A 627 10.81 -20.85 -36.23
C ASP A 627 9.55 -19.98 -36.43
N VAL A 628 9.22 -19.18 -35.41
CA VAL A 628 8.08 -18.24 -35.45
C VAL A 628 8.58 -16.85 -35.09
N THR A 629 8.44 -15.90 -36.01
CA THR A 629 8.75 -14.48 -35.78
C THR A 629 7.61 -13.77 -35.05
N ILE A 630 7.90 -12.61 -34.45
CA ILE A 630 6.90 -11.80 -33.75
C ILE A 630 5.75 -11.33 -34.67
N ASP A 631 6.04 -11.08 -35.95
CA ASP A 631 5.04 -10.64 -36.93
C ASP A 631 4.14 -11.81 -37.36
N GLU A 632 4.72 -13.00 -37.62
CA GLU A 632 3.93 -14.20 -37.90
C GLU A 632 3.03 -14.58 -36.71
N LEU A 633 3.53 -14.43 -35.47
CA LEU A 633 2.75 -14.62 -34.26
C LEU A 633 1.55 -13.65 -34.19
N TYR A 634 1.71 -12.38 -34.54
CA TYR A 634 0.63 -11.39 -34.53
C TYR A 634 -0.48 -11.74 -35.53
N ASP A 635 -0.09 -12.25 -36.70
CA ASP A 635 -1.02 -12.65 -37.77
C ASP A 635 -1.77 -13.95 -37.41
N MET A 636 -1.16 -14.83 -36.62
CA MET A 636 -1.79 -16.07 -36.15
C MET A 636 -2.77 -15.86 -34.97
N LEU A 637 -2.70 -14.72 -34.26
CA LEU A 637 -3.61 -14.41 -33.14
C LEU A 637 -5.03 -14.13 -33.65
N PRO A 638 -6.06 -14.74 -33.07
CA PRO A 638 -7.44 -14.50 -33.47
C PRO A 638 -7.84 -13.03 -33.21
N GLU A 639 -8.68 -12.49 -34.11
CA GLU A 639 -9.21 -11.12 -34.03
C GLU A 639 -10.00 -10.87 -32.73
N THR A 640 -10.66 -11.90 -32.22
CA THR A 640 -11.39 -11.89 -30.95
C THR A 640 -11.14 -13.18 -30.16
N LEU A 641 -10.87 -13.02 -28.86
CA LEU A 641 -10.87 -14.13 -27.90
C LEU A 641 -12.17 -14.04 -27.09
N VAL A 642 -13.13 -14.93 -27.35
CA VAL A 642 -14.44 -14.88 -26.67
C VAL A 642 -14.32 -15.56 -25.30
N ILE A 643 -14.44 -14.77 -24.24
CA ILE A 643 -14.53 -15.26 -22.85
C ILE A 643 -15.78 -14.63 -22.23
N ASP A 644 -16.70 -15.46 -21.75
CA ASP A 644 -17.91 -14.99 -21.07
C ASP A 644 -17.61 -14.57 -19.62
N GLY A 645 -17.91 -13.31 -19.31
CA GLY A 645 -17.64 -12.64 -18.04
C GLY A 645 -16.36 -11.80 -18.11
N GLN A 646 -16.38 -10.58 -17.54
CA GLN A 646 -15.31 -9.58 -17.71
C GLN A 646 -13.92 -10.10 -17.35
N PRO A 647 -12.93 -9.91 -18.24
CA PRO A 647 -11.54 -9.98 -17.80
C PRO A 647 -10.66 -8.85 -18.42
N TYR A 648 -9.45 -8.74 -17.91
CA TYR A 648 -8.53 -7.63 -18.16
C TYR A 648 -7.20 -8.13 -18.79
N GLY A 649 -6.88 -7.65 -20.01
CA GLY A 649 -5.55 -7.51 -20.67
C GLY A 649 -4.51 -8.66 -20.65
N ALA A 650 -4.09 -9.11 -21.84
CA ALA A 650 -2.98 -10.05 -22.04
C ALA A 650 -1.76 -9.42 -22.75
N TYR A 651 -0.58 -10.02 -22.57
CA TYR A 651 0.71 -9.55 -23.05
C TYR A 651 1.57 -10.72 -23.55
N ILE A 652 2.32 -10.56 -24.63
CA ILE A 652 3.41 -11.50 -25.01
C ILE A 652 4.68 -11.11 -24.23
N THR A 653 5.36 -12.10 -23.68
CA THR A 653 6.56 -11.99 -22.84
C THR A 653 7.57 -13.09 -23.22
N GLY A 654 8.59 -13.34 -22.40
CA GLY A 654 9.51 -14.45 -22.68
C GLY A 654 10.51 -14.22 -23.81
N ARG A 655 11.07 -15.31 -24.36
CA ARG A 655 12.16 -15.26 -25.34
C ARG A 655 11.79 -14.52 -26.62
N ILE A 656 10.59 -14.74 -27.17
CA ILE A 656 10.15 -14.08 -28.41
C ILE A 656 9.98 -12.55 -28.22
N ALA A 657 9.48 -12.09 -27.07
CA ALA A 657 9.39 -10.66 -26.76
C ALA A 657 10.77 -9.99 -26.58
N ASN A 658 11.75 -10.76 -26.11
CA ASN A 658 13.11 -10.25 -25.87
C ASN A 658 13.98 -10.29 -27.13
N THR A 659 13.82 -11.28 -28.00
CA THR A 659 14.73 -11.56 -29.13
C THR A 659 14.09 -11.42 -30.52
N GLY A 660 12.76 -11.32 -30.63
CA GLY A 660 12.03 -11.16 -31.88
C GLY A 660 11.66 -12.46 -32.61
N VAL A 661 12.21 -13.61 -32.19
CA VAL A 661 11.92 -14.93 -32.74
C VAL A 661 11.80 -15.98 -31.63
N SER A 662 10.90 -16.94 -31.78
CA SER A 662 10.95 -18.20 -31.00
C SER A 662 11.51 -19.31 -31.89
N PRO A 663 12.74 -19.79 -31.64
CA PRO A 663 13.32 -20.88 -32.41
C PRO A 663 12.57 -22.20 -32.20
N VAL A 664 12.78 -23.16 -33.11
CA VAL A 664 12.41 -24.57 -32.91
C VAL A 664 12.80 -25.06 -31.50
N GLY A 665 11.85 -25.67 -30.79
CA GLY A 665 12.00 -26.22 -29.44
C GLY A 665 11.68 -25.25 -28.29
N HIS A 666 11.24 -24.01 -28.57
CA HIS A 666 10.97 -22.99 -27.54
C HIS A 666 9.51 -22.49 -27.50
N ASP A 667 9.03 -22.26 -26.28
CA ASP A 667 7.70 -21.72 -25.94
C ASP A 667 7.61 -20.18 -26.10
N ILE A 668 6.38 -19.67 -26.14
CA ILE A 668 5.99 -18.25 -26.26
C ILE A 668 5.18 -17.88 -25.02
N ASP A 669 5.82 -17.21 -24.08
CA ASP A 669 5.17 -16.84 -22.82
C ASP A 669 4.11 -15.73 -23.01
N ILE A 670 2.87 -15.97 -22.59
CA ILE A 670 1.81 -14.94 -22.50
C ILE A 670 1.51 -14.63 -21.02
N LEU A 671 1.62 -13.37 -20.66
CA LEU A 671 1.19 -12.88 -19.35
C LEU A 671 -0.25 -12.34 -19.41
N PHE A 672 -1.08 -12.75 -18.45
CA PHE A 672 -2.36 -12.10 -18.16
C PHE A 672 -2.28 -11.30 -16.87
N ARG A 673 -2.72 -10.03 -16.91
CA ARG A 673 -2.67 -9.11 -15.77
C ARG A 673 -3.86 -9.31 -14.83
N GLN A 674 -3.95 -10.50 -14.25
CA GLN A 674 -5.01 -10.90 -13.33
C GLN A 674 -4.53 -12.07 -12.46
N TYR A 675 -5.33 -12.47 -11.48
CA TYR A 675 -5.11 -13.74 -10.77
C TYR A 675 -5.37 -14.93 -11.70
N PRO A 676 -4.77 -16.11 -11.45
CA PRO A 676 -4.93 -17.29 -12.30
C PRO A 676 -6.37 -17.60 -12.69
N ASP A 677 -6.64 -17.67 -13.99
CA ASP A 677 -7.95 -18.00 -14.54
C ASP A 677 -7.85 -19.14 -15.56
N VAL A 678 -8.35 -20.30 -15.16
CA VAL A 678 -8.34 -21.52 -15.98
C VAL A 678 -9.14 -21.36 -17.28
N ARG A 679 -10.12 -20.44 -17.32
CA ARG A 679 -10.90 -20.16 -18.55
C ARG A 679 -10.04 -19.53 -19.63
N VAL A 680 -9.10 -18.68 -19.24
CA VAL A 680 -8.13 -18.04 -20.14
C VAL A 680 -7.16 -19.09 -20.71
N ILE A 681 -6.70 -20.02 -19.88
CA ILE A 681 -5.89 -21.16 -20.33
C ILE A 681 -6.68 -22.01 -21.34
N ARG A 682 -7.96 -22.30 -21.07
CA ARG A 682 -8.82 -23.05 -22.01
C ARG A 682 -9.04 -22.31 -23.32
N ALA A 683 -9.28 -21.00 -23.28
CA ALA A 683 -9.49 -20.17 -24.47
C ALA A 683 -8.25 -20.12 -25.38
N ILE A 684 -7.05 -20.11 -24.80
CA ILE A 684 -5.78 -20.18 -25.55
C ILE A 684 -5.59 -21.58 -26.15
N LYS A 685 -5.92 -22.62 -25.37
CA LYS A 685 -5.86 -24.01 -25.84
C LYS A 685 -6.90 -24.33 -26.91
N SER A 686 -7.97 -23.54 -27.02
CA SER A 686 -9.01 -23.67 -28.04
C SER A 686 -8.78 -22.78 -29.26
N ILE A 687 -7.60 -22.14 -29.41
CA ILE A 687 -7.25 -21.40 -30.63
C ILE A 687 -7.11 -22.42 -31.77
N ASP A 688 -7.87 -22.23 -32.85
CA ASP A 688 -7.90 -23.15 -34.00
C ASP A 688 -6.53 -23.34 -34.67
N ASN A 689 -5.65 -22.34 -34.55
CA ASN A 689 -4.26 -22.44 -35.01
C ASN A 689 -3.41 -23.31 -34.07
N LYS A 690 -3.32 -24.60 -34.40
CA LYS A 690 -2.65 -25.63 -33.60
C LYS A 690 -1.17 -25.34 -33.31
N LEU A 691 -0.45 -24.73 -34.25
CA LEU A 691 0.97 -24.36 -34.07
C LEU A 691 1.13 -23.22 -33.06
N LEU A 692 0.19 -22.27 -33.06
CA LEU A 692 0.18 -21.20 -32.08
C LEU A 692 -0.22 -21.72 -30.70
N SER A 693 -1.34 -22.44 -30.60
CA SER A 693 -1.85 -22.95 -29.33
C SER A 693 -0.86 -23.82 -28.58
N SER A 694 0.01 -24.56 -29.30
CA SER A 694 1.04 -25.41 -28.71
C SER A 694 2.28 -24.65 -28.24
N LYS A 695 2.57 -23.48 -28.83
CA LYS A 695 3.71 -22.64 -28.41
C LYS A 695 3.34 -21.65 -27.31
N LEU A 696 2.07 -21.28 -27.14
CA LEU A 696 1.68 -20.30 -26.13
C LEU A 696 1.72 -20.87 -24.70
N HIS A 697 2.54 -20.26 -23.82
CA HIS A 697 2.65 -20.57 -22.39
C HIS A 697 1.99 -19.47 -21.55
N PRO A 698 0.74 -19.65 -21.08
CA PRO A 698 0.04 -18.63 -20.30
C PRO A 698 0.44 -18.64 -18.82
N PHE A 699 0.76 -17.46 -18.26
CA PHE A 699 0.95 -17.25 -16.82
C PHE A 699 0.28 -15.95 -16.35
N PHE A 700 0.14 -15.79 -15.03
CA PHE A 700 -0.73 -14.76 -14.44
C PHE A 700 0.04 -13.93 -13.40
N ASP A 701 0.00 -12.61 -13.55
CA ASP A 701 0.54 -11.66 -12.56
C ASP A 701 -0.44 -10.47 -12.45
N PRO A 702 -1.25 -10.38 -11.38
CA PRO A 702 -2.24 -9.30 -11.21
C PRO A 702 -1.59 -7.91 -11.14
N ASN A 703 -0.29 -7.83 -10.89
CA ASN A 703 0.47 -6.58 -10.82
C ASN A 703 1.35 -6.34 -12.07
N GLY A 704 1.44 -7.31 -12.99
CA GLY A 704 2.40 -7.33 -14.10
C GLY A 704 2.02 -6.48 -15.32
N PRO A 705 2.88 -6.32 -16.34
CA PRO A 705 4.20 -6.96 -16.49
C PRO A 705 5.29 -6.26 -15.68
N ASN A 706 5.86 -6.99 -14.73
CA ASN A 706 6.95 -6.55 -13.84
C ASN A 706 8.27 -7.31 -14.07
N ILE A 707 8.29 -8.25 -15.02
CA ILE A 707 9.42 -9.10 -15.37
C ILE A 707 9.71 -8.92 -16.88
N GLY A 708 10.90 -8.44 -17.23
CA GLY A 708 11.31 -8.26 -18.63
C GLY A 708 10.56 -7.17 -19.42
N TYR A 709 10.83 -7.07 -20.73
CA TYR A 709 10.06 -6.22 -21.64
C TYR A 709 8.79 -6.93 -22.12
N SER A 710 7.73 -6.17 -22.42
CA SER A 710 6.44 -6.69 -22.86
C SER A 710 5.80 -5.86 -23.98
N TYR A 711 4.95 -6.52 -24.77
CA TYR A 711 4.04 -5.91 -25.75
C TYR A 711 2.58 -6.11 -25.32
N PRO A 712 1.74 -5.06 -25.29
CA PRO A 712 0.31 -5.24 -25.07
C PRO A 712 -0.30 -5.94 -26.29
N ILE A 713 -1.07 -7.01 -26.11
CA ILE A 713 -1.76 -7.70 -27.23
C ILE A 713 -3.28 -7.58 -27.17
N TYR A 714 -3.84 -7.39 -25.98
CA TYR A 714 -5.28 -7.23 -25.79
C TYR A 714 -5.60 -6.11 -24.79
N LYS A 715 -6.62 -5.28 -25.10
CA LYS A 715 -7.19 -4.28 -24.18
C LYS A 715 -8.05 -4.95 -23.10
N TYR A 716 -8.49 -4.17 -22.12
CA TYR A 716 -9.53 -4.60 -21.17
C TYR A 716 -10.78 -5.06 -21.96
N GLY A 717 -11.17 -6.34 -21.80
CA GLY A 717 -12.20 -7.00 -22.62
C GLY A 717 -11.72 -7.91 -23.77
N PHE A 718 -10.42 -8.24 -23.89
CA PHE A 718 -9.84 -9.13 -24.92
C PHE A 718 -9.99 -8.68 -26.37
N PHE A 719 -10.14 -7.37 -26.58
CA PHE A 719 -10.05 -6.77 -27.91
C PHE A 719 -8.59 -6.63 -28.32
N LYS A 720 -8.22 -7.16 -29.49
CA LYS A 720 -6.86 -7.08 -30.03
C LYS A 720 -6.44 -5.61 -30.09
N VAL A 721 -5.22 -5.30 -29.62
CA VAL A 721 -4.74 -3.91 -29.69
C VAL A 721 -4.50 -3.51 -31.15
N PRO A 722 -4.81 -2.26 -31.54
CA PRO A 722 -4.39 -1.70 -32.82
C PRO A 722 -2.87 -1.80 -33.02
N LYS A 723 -2.41 -1.95 -34.27
CA LYS A 723 -0.99 -2.19 -34.60
C LYS A 723 -0.06 -1.05 -34.13
N ASP A 724 -0.57 0.18 -34.08
CA ASP A 724 0.10 1.36 -33.56
C ASP A 724 0.26 1.37 -32.03
N GLU A 725 -0.56 0.59 -31.30
CA GLU A 725 -0.46 0.39 -29.85
C GLU A 725 0.37 -0.84 -29.45
N PHE A 726 0.79 -1.69 -30.41
CA PHE A 726 1.62 -2.88 -30.21
C PHE A 726 3.11 -2.52 -30.02
N ILE A 727 3.43 -1.81 -28.93
CA ILE A 727 4.76 -1.25 -28.66
C ILE A 727 5.47 -1.88 -27.45
N LYS A 728 6.78 -2.16 -27.62
CA LYS A 728 7.66 -2.74 -26.58
C LYS A 728 7.87 -1.78 -25.41
N GLY A 729 7.88 -2.28 -24.17
CA GLY A 729 8.31 -1.49 -23.00
C GLY A 729 8.26 -2.23 -21.67
N TYR A 730 8.41 -1.52 -20.54
CA TYR A 730 8.39 -2.08 -19.17
C TYR A 730 7.23 -1.49 -18.34
N GLY A 731 6.54 -2.32 -17.53
CA GLY A 731 5.53 -1.89 -16.55
C GLY A 731 4.06 -1.78 -17.03
N PRO A 732 3.08 -1.74 -16.09
CA PRO A 732 1.64 -1.86 -16.36
C PRO A 732 0.85 -0.57 -16.64
N TYR A 733 1.43 0.63 -16.46
CA TYR A 733 0.73 1.90 -16.66
C TYR A 733 1.41 2.72 -17.76
N ARG A 734 0.86 2.64 -18.97
CA ARG A 734 1.28 3.45 -20.11
C ARG A 734 0.09 4.24 -20.68
N LEU A 735 -0.56 5.05 -19.84
CA LEU A 735 -1.39 6.14 -20.35
C LEU A 735 -0.45 7.30 -20.68
N SER A 736 0.11 7.31 -21.89
CA SER A 736 0.73 8.51 -22.44
C SER A 736 -0.38 9.54 -22.65
N VAL A 737 -0.39 10.59 -21.85
CA VAL A 737 -1.20 11.78 -22.15
C VAL A 737 -0.58 12.40 -23.40
N GLU A 738 -1.24 12.25 -24.54
CA GLU A 738 -0.81 12.86 -25.78
C GLU A 738 -0.84 14.40 -25.63
N VAL A 739 0.29 15.06 -25.87
CA VAL A 739 0.38 16.52 -25.83
C VAL A 739 -0.21 17.09 -27.12
N LYS A 740 -1.16 18.02 -27.00
CA LYS A 740 -1.78 18.73 -28.12
C LYS A 740 -1.59 20.24 -28.00
N PRO A 741 -1.53 20.99 -29.12
CA PRO A 741 -1.54 22.46 -29.11
C PRO A 741 -2.65 23.01 -28.20
N PHE A 742 -2.34 24.11 -27.50
CA PHE A 742 -3.18 24.77 -26.50
C PHE A 742 -3.62 23.93 -25.29
N MET A 743 -3.14 22.68 -25.14
CA MET A 743 -3.32 21.92 -23.91
C MET A 743 -2.53 22.57 -22.77
N LYS A 744 -3.22 22.96 -21.69
CA LYS A 744 -2.57 23.50 -20.50
C LYS A 744 -2.00 22.38 -19.63
N PHE A 745 -0.71 22.47 -19.29
CA PHE A 745 -0.06 21.57 -18.34
C PHE A 745 0.94 22.33 -17.46
N LYS A 746 1.39 21.70 -16.37
CA LYS A 746 2.44 22.28 -15.53
C LYS A 746 3.82 21.92 -16.09
N PRO A 747 4.70 22.90 -16.36
CA PRO A 747 6.01 22.62 -16.90
C PRO A 747 6.85 21.74 -15.97
N LEU A 748 7.68 20.88 -16.54
CA LEU A 748 8.55 19.98 -15.80
C LEU A 748 9.63 20.77 -15.06
N LYS A 749 9.88 20.38 -13.81
CA LYS A 749 10.94 20.97 -12.99
C LYS A 749 11.80 19.88 -12.33
N SER A 750 13.01 20.23 -11.89
CA SER A 750 13.80 19.34 -11.04
C SER A 750 13.08 19.07 -9.70
N LYS A 751 13.32 17.89 -9.11
CA LYS A 751 12.80 17.49 -7.78
C LYS A 751 13.19 18.52 -6.70
N SER A 752 12.32 18.73 -5.71
CA SER A 752 12.53 19.62 -4.56
C SER A 752 12.10 18.92 -3.27
N GLY A 753 12.72 19.22 -2.12
CA GLY A 753 12.38 18.59 -0.82
C GLY A 753 13.62 18.24 0.00
N TRP A 754 13.59 17.15 0.78
CA TRP A 754 14.72 16.65 1.58
C TRP A 754 15.92 16.21 0.72
N GLU A 755 15.71 15.81 -0.54
CA GLU A 755 16.74 15.33 -1.49
C GLU A 755 17.23 16.41 -2.48
N LYS A 756 17.41 17.67 -2.04
CA LYS A 756 17.54 18.87 -2.91
C LYS A 756 18.50 18.67 -4.11
N TYR A 757 17.96 18.42 -5.32
CA TYR A 757 18.70 18.50 -6.60
C TYR A 757 18.93 19.96 -7.05
N GLU A 758 19.30 20.76 -6.07
CA GLU A 758 19.69 22.15 -6.15
C GLU A 758 21.03 22.26 -5.43
N PHE A 759 22.08 22.36 -6.23
CA PHE A 759 23.45 22.32 -5.78
C PHE A 759 24.08 23.70 -5.84
N PHE A 760 25.13 23.87 -5.04
CA PHE A 760 25.86 25.13 -4.90
C PHE A 760 27.35 24.98 -5.17
N THR A 761 27.87 23.75 -5.18
CA THR A 761 29.25 23.43 -5.51
C THR A 761 29.30 22.33 -6.56
N TYR A 762 30.35 22.32 -7.38
CA TYR A 762 30.53 21.30 -8.41
C TYR A 762 30.67 19.91 -7.79
N ASP A 763 31.48 19.77 -6.73
CA ASP A 763 31.79 18.47 -6.12
C ASP A 763 30.56 17.79 -5.52
N THR A 764 29.72 18.56 -4.82
CA THR A 764 28.47 18.03 -4.25
C THR A 764 27.52 17.61 -5.37
N MET A 765 27.37 18.44 -6.41
CA MET A 765 26.54 18.11 -7.58
C MET A 765 27.03 16.84 -8.29
N TYR A 766 28.35 16.72 -8.47
CA TYR A 766 28.97 15.57 -9.11
C TYR A 766 28.74 14.31 -8.28
N ARG A 767 29.10 14.33 -6.99
CA ARG A 767 28.98 13.17 -6.09
C ARG A 767 27.54 12.72 -5.91
N GLU A 768 26.61 13.65 -5.69
CA GLU A 768 25.24 13.31 -5.29
C GLU A 768 24.28 13.12 -6.46
N TRP A 769 24.60 13.67 -7.65
CA TRP A 769 23.73 13.60 -8.82
C TRP A 769 24.45 13.15 -10.09
N ALA A 770 25.50 13.83 -10.54
CA ALA A 770 26.07 13.54 -11.87
C ALA A 770 26.68 12.14 -11.96
N SER A 771 27.35 11.66 -10.90
CA SER A 771 27.95 10.33 -10.81
C SER A 771 26.95 9.19 -11.10
N LYS A 772 25.66 9.42 -10.82
CA LYS A 772 24.56 8.45 -11.03
C LYS A 772 24.08 8.39 -12.48
N TYR A 773 24.25 9.47 -13.24
CA TYR A 773 23.64 9.63 -14.55
C TYR A 773 24.63 9.84 -15.70
N LEU A 774 25.90 10.14 -15.41
CA LEU A 774 26.89 10.51 -16.41
C LEU A 774 27.09 9.45 -17.51
N GLN A 775 26.94 8.16 -17.18
CA GLN A 775 27.00 7.07 -18.16
C GLN A 775 25.87 7.12 -19.20
N ARG A 776 24.72 7.71 -18.84
CA ARG A 776 23.60 7.97 -19.77
C ARG A 776 23.78 9.28 -20.55
N GLY A 777 24.85 10.03 -20.25
CA GLY A 777 25.13 11.35 -20.80
C GLY A 777 24.28 12.45 -20.18
N ILE A 778 24.89 13.63 -20.03
CA ILE A 778 24.29 14.80 -19.38
C ILE A 778 24.37 15.99 -20.33
N VAL A 779 23.24 16.66 -20.52
CA VAL A 779 23.16 17.94 -21.19
C VAL A 779 23.24 19.07 -20.16
N VAL A 780 24.16 20.01 -20.38
CA VAL A 780 24.42 21.15 -19.50
C VAL A 780 24.03 22.43 -20.24
N GLN A 781 23.17 23.24 -19.63
CA GLN A 781 22.66 24.48 -20.21
C GLN A 781 22.92 25.69 -19.32
N LYS A 782 23.00 26.88 -19.93
CA LYS A 782 22.87 28.17 -19.22
C LYS A 782 21.61 28.12 -18.36
N LYS A 783 21.71 28.49 -17.08
CA LYS A 783 20.54 28.78 -16.27
C LYS A 783 20.19 30.25 -16.40
N ALA A 784 19.32 30.58 -17.37
CA ALA A 784 18.88 31.95 -17.60
C ALA A 784 18.09 32.53 -16.41
N ASP A 785 18.28 33.83 -16.13
CA ASP A 785 17.54 34.58 -15.09
C ASP A 785 16.33 35.30 -15.68
N GLY A 786 15.32 34.54 -16.10
CA GLY A 786 14.15 35.10 -16.76
C GLY A 786 12.83 34.69 -16.13
N ARG A 787 11.78 34.72 -16.94
CA ARG A 787 10.45 34.22 -16.58
C ARG A 787 10.05 33.13 -17.56
N ARG A 788 9.64 31.98 -17.05
CA ARG A 788 9.31 30.82 -17.88
C ARG A 788 7.96 30.96 -18.56
N PHE A 789 7.93 30.67 -19.86
CA PHE A 789 6.75 30.67 -20.71
C PHE A 789 6.66 29.38 -21.53
N ILE A 790 5.43 28.90 -21.74
CA ILE A 790 5.13 27.82 -22.68
C ILE A 790 4.42 28.44 -23.88
N ILE A 791 5.00 28.24 -25.06
CA ILE A 791 4.51 28.82 -26.30
C ILE A 791 3.83 27.73 -27.10
N HIS A 792 2.58 27.98 -27.47
CA HIS A 792 1.80 27.12 -28.35
C HIS A 792 1.56 27.85 -29.67
N LYS A 793 1.81 27.17 -30.79
CA LYS A 793 1.39 27.62 -32.13
C LYS A 793 0.63 26.48 -32.81
N ASP A 794 -0.43 26.84 -33.53
CA ASP A 794 -1.16 25.95 -34.43
C ASP A 794 -1.80 26.77 -35.56
N GLY A 795 -1.25 26.67 -36.77
CA GLY A 795 -1.54 27.59 -37.87
C GLY A 795 -1.28 29.04 -37.45
N ASP A 796 -2.30 29.88 -37.59
CA ASP A 796 -2.25 31.31 -37.24
C ASP A 796 -2.53 31.61 -35.76
N LYS A 797 -2.89 30.60 -34.97
CA LYS A 797 -3.20 30.77 -33.55
C LYS A 797 -1.93 30.62 -32.72
N VAL A 798 -1.67 31.60 -31.84
CA VAL A 798 -0.52 31.63 -30.95
C VAL A 798 -0.97 31.92 -29.52
N ALA A 799 -0.43 31.18 -28.55
CA ALA A 799 -0.60 31.45 -27.13
C ALA A 799 0.76 31.45 -26.41
N ILE A 800 0.99 32.44 -25.55
CA ILE A 800 2.24 32.64 -24.79
C ILE A 800 1.90 32.52 -23.30
N ILE A 801 2.02 31.32 -22.76
CA ILE A 801 1.44 30.95 -21.46
C ILE A 801 2.44 31.09 -20.31
N THR A 802 2.10 31.81 -19.25
CA THR A 802 2.95 31.92 -18.04
C THR A 802 2.99 30.61 -17.23
N GLU A 803 4.12 30.30 -16.61
CA GLU A 803 4.30 29.07 -15.80
C GLU A 803 3.39 29.00 -14.55
N ASP A 804 3.21 30.14 -13.87
CA ASP A 804 2.61 30.23 -12.53
C ASP A 804 1.08 30.12 -12.56
N LYS A 805 0.42 31.01 -13.29
CA LYS A 805 -1.04 31.18 -13.38
C LYS A 805 -1.60 30.73 -14.73
N GLN A 806 -0.77 30.23 -15.65
CA GLN A 806 -1.18 29.80 -16.99
C GLN A 806 -1.99 30.88 -17.73
N ARG A 807 -1.53 32.13 -17.60
CA ARG A 807 -2.09 33.30 -18.27
C ARG A 807 -1.52 33.38 -19.67
N ASP A 808 -2.36 33.66 -20.65
CA ASP A 808 -1.91 33.94 -22.01
C ASP A 808 -1.49 35.41 -22.12
N ARG A 809 -0.30 35.65 -22.66
CA ARG A 809 0.30 36.98 -22.88
C ARG A 809 0.45 37.32 -24.36
N SER A 810 -0.18 36.54 -25.24
CA SER A 810 -0.16 36.73 -26.69
C SER A 810 -0.66 38.12 -27.12
N LYS A 811 -1.66 38.69 -26.42
CA LYS A 811 -2.24 40.00 -26.74
C LYS A 811 -1.30 41.16 -26.42
N GLU A 812 -0.54 41.05 -25.34
CA GLU A 812 0.40 42.06 -24.86
C GLU A 812 1.77 41.96 -25.54
N LEU A 813 2.02 40.89 -26.31
CA LEU A 813 3.25 40.66 -27.05
C LEU A 813 2.98 40.49 -28.57
N PRO A 814 2.36 41.48 -29.23
CA PRO A 814 1.91 41.35 -30.62
C PRO A 814 3.05 41.19 -31.63
N ASN A 815 4.23 41.77 -31.41
CA ASN A 815 5.39 41.63 -32.29
C ASN A 815 6.07 40.27 -32.10
N VAL A 816 6.04 39.73 -30.88
CA VAL A 816 6.47 38.33 -30.63
C VAL A 816 5.57 37.35 -31.37
N VAL A 817 4.24 37.57 -31.36
CA VAL A 817 3.29 36.76 -32.13
C VAL A 817 3.59 36.86 -33.63
N LYS A 818 3.81 38.08 -34.17
CA LYS A 818 4.20 38.26 -35.57
C LYS A 818 5.49 37.51 -35.94
N ASP A 819 6.47 37.48 -35.04
CA ASP A 819 7.71 36.73 -35.29
C ASP A 819 7.47 35.21 -35.27
N LEU A 820 6.64 34.70 -34.36
CA LEU A 820 6.23 33.29 -34.33
C LEU A 820 5.49 32.85 -35.60
N LEU A 821 4.68 33.72 -36.20
CA LEU A 821 3.98 33.43 -37.45
C LEU A 821 4.92 33.32 -38.67
N LYS A 822 6.15 33.81 -38.59
CA LYS A 822 7.16 33.65 -39.64
C LYS A 822 7.87 32.27 -39.59
N PHE A 823 7.63 31.46 -38.57
CA PHE A 823 8.25 30.15 -38.45
C PHE A 823 7.74 29.21 -39.54
N LYS A 824 8.63 28.40 -40.13
CA LYS A 824 8.28 27.45 -41.20
C LYS A 824 7.28 26.37 -40.76
N HIS A 825 7.28 26.03 -39.47
CA HIS A 825 6.48 24.96 -38.91
C HIS A 825 5.07 25.46 -38.52
N ASP A 826 4.05 24.66 -38.85
CA ASP A 826 2.65 25.04 -38.68
C ASP A 826 2.20 24.91 -37.24
N SER A 827 2.68 23.90 -36.51
CA SER A 827 2.30 23.70 -35.12
C SER A 827 3.47 23.26 -34.24
N PHE A 828 3.57 23.82 -33.04
CA PHE A 828 4.60 23.43 -32.05
C PHE A 828 4.23 23.84 -30.62
N ILE A 829 4.91 23.20 -29.67
CA ILE A 829 4.91 23.60 -28.26
C ILE A 829 6.36 23.73 -27.78
N MET A 830 6.78 24.96 -27.45
CA MET A 830 8.12 25.27 -26.96
C MET A 830 8.10 25.70 -25.49
N ASP A 831 9.12 25.27 -24.75
CA ASP A 831 9.35 25.67 -23.34
C ASP A 831 10.52 26.65 -23.29
N CYS A 832 10.26 27.86 -22.80
CA CYS A 832 11.14 29.01 -22.98
C CYS A 832 11.36 29.77 -21.68
N GLU A 833 12.56 30.33 -21.50
CA GLU A 833 12.81 31.35 -20.48
C GLU A 833 12.87 32.73 -21.18
N CYS A 834 12.00 33.67 -20.81
CA CYS A 834 11.98 35.03 -21.34
C CYS A 834 12.85 35.94 -20.48
N VAL A 835 13.87 36.55 -21.09
CA VAL A 835 14.80 37.50 -20.46
C VAL A 835 14.64 38.85 -21.13
N ALA A 836 14.72 39.94 -20.37
CA ALA A 836 14.67 41.30 -20.91
C ALA A 836 16.05 41.95 -20.85
N TYR A 837 16.39 42.78 -21.82
CA TYR A 837 17.71 43.39 -21.94
C TYR A 837 17.63 44.91 -22.07
N ASP A 838 18.43 45.64 -21.30
CA ASP A 838 18.70 47.04 -21.58
C ASP A 838 19.66 47.14 -22.77
N LEU A 839 19.19 47.82 -23.81
CA LEU A 839 19.93 48.03 -25.05
C LEU A 839 20.62 49.40 -25.10
N HIS A 840 20.57 50.19 -24.01
CA HIS A 840 21.19 51.51 -23.92
C HIS A 840 20.78 52.45 -25.05
N GLY A 841 19.51 52.40 -25.45
CA GLY A 841 18.96 53.17 -26.56
C GLY A 841 19.36 52.70 -27.97
N LYS A 842 20.13 51.62 -28.10
CA LYS A 842 20.49 51.04 -29.41
C LYS A 842 19.34 50.19 -29.96
N GLU A 843 19.04 50.36 -31.24
CA GLU A 843 18.08 49.50 -31.94
C GLU A 843 18.75 48.19 -32.36
N VAL A 844 18.48 47.11 -31.62
CA VAL A 844 18.98 45.76 -31.92
C VAL A 844 17.81 44.87 -32.32
N LYS A 845 17.78 44.43 -33.58
CA LYS A 845 16.63 43.68 -34.11
C LYS A 845 16.65 42.19 -33.77
N LYS A 846 17.79 41.52 -33.98
CA LYS A 846 17.90 40.06 -33.79
C LYS A 846 18.01 39.67 -32.33
N ALA A 847 17.33 38.61 -31.93
CA ALA A 847 17.36 38.08 -30.57
C ALA A 847 18.76 37.70 -30.09
N MET A 848 19.56 37.08 -30.98
CA MET A 848 20.93 36.69 -30.66
C MET A 848 21.85 37.88 -30.39
N ASP A 849 21.64 38.99 -31.09
CA ASP A 849 22.42 40.22 -30.88
C ASP A 849 21.98 40.93 -29.59
N LYS A 850 20.70 40.86 -29.22
CA LYS A 850 20.20 41.34 -27.92
C LYS A 850 20.86 40.59 -26.75
N ASP A 851 20.89 39.25 -26.78
CA ASP A 851 21.56 38.43 -25.74
C ASP A 851 23.07 38.75 -25.64
N ARG A 852 23.73 38.94 -26.78
CA ARG A 852 25.16 39.23 -26.83
C ARG A 852 25.51 40.65 -26.35
N LEU A 853 24.78 41.66 -26.83
CA LEU A 853 25.14 43.08 -26.67
C LEU A 853 24.44 43.75 -25.49
N GLY A 854 23.19 43.38 -25.19
CA GLY A 854 22.37 44.01 -24.14
C GLY A 854 22.79 43.61 -22.73
N GLU A 855 22.45 44.45 -21.76
CA GLU A 855 22.61 44.14 -20.33
C GLU A 855 21.32 43.52 -19.80
N GLU A 856 21.38 42.36 -19.14
CA GLU A 856 20.17 41.71 -18.63
C GLU A 856 19.50 42.57 -17.55
N ILE A 857 18.21 42.87 -17.74
CA ILE A 857 17.38 43.53 -16.75
C ILE A 857 17.08 42.51 -15.64
N PRO A 858 17.31 42.83 -14.36
CA PRO A 858 17.04 41.93 -13.25
C PRO A 858 15.61 41.40 -13.24
N ARG A 859 15.43 40.10 -12.94
CA ARG A 859 14.13 39.42 -12.89
C ARG A 859 13.07 40.11 -12.02
N GLU A 860 13.50 40.80 -10.96
CA GLU A 860 12.63 41.57 -10.07
C GLU A 860 11.96 42.73 -10.80
N ASP A 861 12.66 43.35 -11.75
CA ASP A 861 12.23 44.53 -12.49
C ASP A 861 11.47 44.15 -13.79
N THR A 862 11.28 42.85 -14.05
CA THR A 862 10.55 42.31 -15.21
C THR A 862 9.16 41.73 -14.87
N ALA A 863 8.59 42.10 -13.72
CA ALA A 863 7.27 41.62 -13.29
C ALA A 863 6.15 41.90 -14.32
N TRP A 864 6.29 42.98 -15.10
CA TRP A 864 5.40 43.38 -16.18
C TRP A 864 5.23 42.32 -17.30
N LEU A 865 6.22 41.45 -17.50
CA LEU A 865 6.10 40.31 -18.44
C LEU A 865 4.96 39.37 -18.05
N THR A 866 4.74 39.17 -16.74
CA THR A 866 3.75 38.23 -16.20
C THR A 866 2.43 38.88 -15.82
N ILE A 867 2.42 40.18 -15.52
CA ILE A 867 1.26 40.92 -15.00
C ILE A 867 1.29 42.38 -15.48
N GLY A 868 0.18 42.90 -16.00
CA GLY A 868 0.04 44.31 -16.41
C GLY A 868 0.21 44.54 -17.91
N ASP A 869 0.26 45.80 -18.33
CA ASP A 869 0.47 46.16 -19.75
C ASP A 869 1.96 46.17 -20.11
N ILE A 870 2.29 45.77 -21.34
CA ILE A 870 3.66 45.77 -21.86
C ILE A 870 3.79 46.89 -22.88
N LYS A 871 4.72 47.82 -22.63
CA LYS A 871 4.95 48.93 -23.56
C LYS A 871 5.77 48.48 -24.77
N PRO A 872 5.65 49.12 -25.95
CA PRO A 872 6.36 48.69 -27.17
C PRO A 872 7.89 48.60 -27.02
N GLU A 873 8.50 49.50 -26.25
CA GLU A 873 9.93 49.47 -25.94
C GLU A 873 10.31 48.31 -25.02
N GLN A 874 9.43 47.95 -24.09
CA GLN A 874 9.61 46.79 -23.22
C GLN A 874 9.45 45.48 -23.99
N GLU A 875 8.53 45.41 -24.96
CA GLU A 875 8.42 44.25 -25.82
C GLU A 875 9.70 44.07 -26.65
N LYS A 876 10.23 45.14 -27.26
CA LYS A 876 11.44 45.08 -28.08
C LYS A 876 12.67 44.56 -27.34
N SER A 877 12.73 44.72 -26.02
CA SER A 877 13.86 44.29 -25.19
C SER A 877 13.85 42.81 -24.82
N VAL A 878 12.77 42.06 -25.08
CA VAL A 878 12.68 40.66 -24.64
C VAL A 878 13.35 39.68 -25.62
N VAL A 879 13.87 38.60 -25.06
CA VAL A 879 14.33 37.41 -25.79
C VAL A 879 13.79 36.17 -25.09
N PHE A 880 13.11 35.32 -25.83
CA PHE A 880 12.69 33.99 -25.44
C PHE A 880 13.79 32.98 -25.76
N ILE A 881 14.46 32.51 -24.71
CA ILE A 881 15.52 31.52 -24.77
C ILE A 881 14.89 30.13 -24.63
N CYS A 882 14.66 29.46 -25.76
CA CYS A 882 13.94 28.19 -25.83
C CYS A 882 14.83 27.03 -25.36
N HIS A 883 14.35 26.22 -24.42
CA HIS A 883 15.13 25.14 -23.82
C HIS A 883 14.52 23.74 -23.96
N ASP A 884 13.31 23.59 -24.50
CA ASP A 884 12.68 22.29 -24.80
C ASP A 884 11.62 22.41 -25.90
N LEU A 885 11.28 21.29 -26.55
CA LEU A 885 10.25 21.18 -27.59
C LEU A 885 9.40 19.94 -27.30
N LEU A 886 8.09 20.13 -27.15
CA LEU A 886 7.18 19.07 -26.69
C LEU A 886 6.23 18.57 -27.77
N TYR A 887 6.05 19.34 -28.83
CA TYR A 887 5.19 19.01 -29.95
C TYR A 887 5.70 19.72 -31.20
N LEU A 888 5.61 19.07 -32.36
CA LEU A 888 5.99 19.63 -33.65
C LEU A 888 5.17 18.97 -34.78
N ASP A 889 4.43 19.77 -35.55
CA ASP A 889 3.72 19.39 -36.78
C ASP A 889 2.98 18.05 -36.69
N GLY A 890 2.05 17.93 -35.73
CA GLY A 890 1.29 16.69 -35.54
C GLY A 890 1.96 15.65 -34.65
N LYS A 891 3.26 15.77 -34.39
CA LYS A 891 4.02 14.80 -33.57
C LYS A 891 4.16 15.26 -32.12
N ASP A 892 3.65 14.44 -31.20
CA ASP A 892 3.95 14.55 -29.78
C ASP A 892 5.38 14.06 -29.49
N LEU A 893 6.19 14.91 -28.86
CA LEU A 893 7.60 14.65 -28.56
C LEU A 893 7.86 14.41 -27.08
N HIS A 894 6.89 14.54 -26.17
CA HIS A 894 7.17 14.56 -24.72
C HIS A 894 7.80 13.26 -24.19
N ASN A 895 7.57 12.14 -24.87
CA ASN A 895 8.13 10.83 -24.53
C ASN A 895 9.50 10.54 -25.15
N GLU A 896 9.97 11.40 -26.06
CA GLU A 896 11.31 11.31 -26.66
C GLU A 896 12.38 11.75 -25.64
N GLY A 897 13.63 11.36 -25.85
CA GLY A 897 14.75 11.80 -25.02
C GLY A 897 14.99 13.31 -25.12
N TYR A 898 15.52 13.91 -24.06
CA TYR A 898 15.72 15.36 -23.98
C TYR A 898 16.63 15.89 -25.09
N LEU A 899 17.72 15.20 -25.40
CA LEU A 899 18.66 15.66 -26.43
C LEU A 899 18.01 15.65 -27.83
N GLU A 900 17.18 14.65 -28.12
CA GLU A 900 16.41 14.54 -29.37
C GLU A 900 15.46 15.73 -29.52
N ARG A 901 14.66 16.01 -28.48
CA ARG A 901 13.75 17.17 -28.44
C ARG A 901 14.49 18.50 -28.64
N PHE A 902 15.61 18.68 -27.94
CA PHE A 902 16.41 19.89 -28.05
C PHE A 902 17.12 20.04 -29.41
N ASN A 903 17.54 18.94 -30.03
CA ASN A 903 18.10 18.96 -31.38
C ASN A 903 17.06 19.35 -32.44
N LEU A 904 15.81 18.93 -32.27
CA LEU A 904 14.68 19.37 -33.11
C LEU A 904 14.39 20.86 -32.88
N LEU A 905 14.35 21.32 -31.62
CA LEU A 905 14.14 22.73 -31.27
C LEU A 905 15.09 23.68 -32.01
N LYS A 906 16.39 23.34 -32.05
CA LYS A 906 17.41 24.14 -32.76
C LYS A 906 17.14 24.28 -34.27
N LYS A 907 16.42 23.35 -34.87
CA LYS A 907 16.03 23.39 -36.30
C LYS A 907 14.75 24.19 -36.51
N VAL A 908 13.87 24.23 -35.50
CA VAL A 908 12.59 24.96 -35.55
C VAL A 908 12.81 26.47 -35.51
N ILE A 909 13.76 26.96 -34.71
CA ILE A 909 14.00 28.39 -34.50
C ILE A 909 14.78 29.01 -35.68
N PRO A 910 14.23 30.03 -36.38
CA PRO A 910 14.95 30.73 -37.44
C PRO A 910 16.17 31.49 -36.92
N LYS A 911 17.30 31.43 -37.65
CA LYS A 911 18.54 32.15 -37.29
C LYS A 911 18.40 33.67 -37.24
N ASN A 912 17.41 34.22 -37.95
CA ASN A 912 17.10 35.64 -38.04
C ASN A 912 15.89 36.06 -37.19
N SER A 913 15.43 35.22 -36.25
CA SER A 913 14.35 35.57 -35.34
C SER A 913 14.68 36.83 -34.51
N GLU A 914 13.67 37.68 -34.34
CA GLU A 914 13.78 38.93 -33.58
C GLU A 914 13.63 38.69 -32.07
N TYR A 915 12.99 37.57 -31.68
CA TYR A 915 12.66 37.28 -30.29
C TYR A 915 13.11 35.90 -29.77
N PHE A 916 13.50 34.95 -30.62
CA PHE A 916 13.76 33.57 -30.20
C PHE A 916 15.19 33.12 -30.45
N ILE A 917 15.79 32.46 -29.47
CA ILE A 917 17.08 31.75 -29.61
C ILE A 917 17.03 30.41 -28.89
N PRO A 918 17.76 29.38 -29.37
CA PRO A 918 17.95 28.15 -28.61
C PRO A 918 18.86 28.40 -27.40
N MET A 919 18.57 27.71 -26.29
CA MET A 919 19.35 27.79 -25.06
C MET A 919 20.82 27.36 -25.29
N PRO A 920 21.81 28.16 -24.86
CA PRO A 920 23.21 27.73 -24.86
C PRO A 920 23.38 26.39 -24.13
N THR A 921 23.95 25.41 -24.83
CA THR A 921 23.92 24.00 -24.41
C THR A 921 25.21 23.27 -24.80
N MET A 922 25.71 22.41 -23.93
CA MET A 922 26.79 21.45 -24.18
C MET A 922 26.37 20.05 -23.71
N VAL A 923 27.00 19.02 -24.26
CA VAL A 923 26.77 17.62 -23.90
C VAL A 923 28.04 17.06 -23.28
N ALA A 924 27.88 16.27 -22.23
CA ALA A 924 28.96 15.60 -21.53
C ALA A 924 28.66 14.12 -21.32
N ARG A 925 29.61 13.25 -21.64
CA ARG A 925 29.54 11.79 -21.48
C ARG A 925 30.58 11.24 -20.52
N ASN A 926 31.52 12.07 -20.09
CA ASN A 926 32.56 11.71 -19.14
C ASN A 926 32.85 12.88 -18.17
N PRO A 927 33.60 12.65 -17.07
CA PRO A 927 33.78 13.66 -16.03
C PRO A 927 34.49 14.92 -16.52
N ARG A 928 35.43 14.76 -17.46
CA ARG A 928 36.16 15.88 -18.06
C ARG A 928 35.22 16.78 -18.87
N GLU A 929 34.48 16.20 -19.82
CA GLU A 929 33.49 16.94 -20.61
C GLU A 929 32.45 17.62 -19.72
N LEU A 930 32.03 16.97 -18.63
CA LEU A 930 31.07 17.54 -17.69
C LEU A 930 31.64 18.78 -17.00
N LYS A 931 32.89 18.71 -16.53
CA LYS A 931 33.58 19.82 -15.89
C LYS A 931 33.72 21.00 -16.85
N GLU A 932 34.19 20.75 -18.07
CA GLU A 932 34.32 21.75 -19.14
C GLU A 932 32.97 22.40 -19.49
N ALA A 933 31.92 21.59 -19.66
CA ALA A 933 30.57 22.05 -19.96
C ALA A 933 29.98 22.88 -18.82
N VAL A 934 30.15 22.44 -17.57
CA VAL A 934 29.67 23.19 -16.39
C VAL A 934 30.41 24.51 -16.27
N TYR A 935 31.74 24.53 -16.38
CA TYR A 935 32.50 25.77 -16.31
C TYR A 935 32.03 26.77 -17.38
N LYS A 936 31.94 26.34 -18.63
CA LYS A 936 31.51 27.20 -19.75
C LYS A 936 30.07 27.70 -19.62
N MET A 937 29.15 26.89 -19.10
CA MET A 937 27.76 27.32 -18.89
C MET A 937 27.58 28.20 -17.65
N ARG A 938 28.40 28.03 -16.60
CA ARG A 938 28.39 28.92 -15.42
C ARG A 938 28.93 30.31 -15.74
N THR A 939 29.95 30.40 -16.60
CA THR A 939 30.59 31.66 -17.01
C THR A 939 29.92 32.32 -18.21
N TYR A 940 28.95 31.66 -18.85
CA TYR A 940 28.15 32.27 -19.90
C TYR A 940 27.46 33.54 -19.38
N LYS A 941 27.45 34.61 -20.18
CA LYS A 941 26.89 35.92 -19.80
C LYS A 941 25.46 35.77 -19.28
N GLY A 942 25.18 36.35 -18.11
CA GLY A 942 23.84 36.32 -17.51
C GLY A 942 23.40 34.96 -16.94
N SER A 943 24.34 34.02 -16.81
CA SER A 943 24.05 32.69 -16.26
C SER A 943 23.97 32.72 -14.74
N GLU A 944 22.85 32.29 -14.16
CA GLU A 944 22.72 32.04 -12.72
C GLU A 944 23.40 30.72 -12.28
N GLY A 945 24.00 30.00 -13.22
CA GLY A 945 24.62 28.69 -13.03
C GLY A 945 24.21 27.72 -14.15
N CYS A 946 24.05 26.44 -13.85
CA CYS A 946 23.73 25.44 -14.87
C CYS A 946 22.42 24.73 -14.59
N MET A 947 21.65 24.47 -15.65
CA MET A 947 20.65 23.42 -15.66
C MET A 947 21.30 22.16 -16.24
N LEU A 948 21.23 21.05 -15.52
CA LEU A 948 21.74 19.76 -15.99
C LEU A 948 20.58 18.79 -16.16
N LYS A 949 20.54 18.09 -17.30
CA LYS A 949 19.45 17.18 -17.68
C LYS A 949 20.06 15.90 -18.25
N VAL A 950 19.57 14.73 -17.85
CA VAL A 950 20.02 13.47 -18.48
C VAL A 950 19.58 13.44 -19.96
N MET A 951 20.45 12.99 -20.85
CA MET A 951 20.25 13.06 -22.31
C MET A 951 18.95 12.40 -22.77
N ASP A 952 18.64 11.22 -22.23
CA ASP A 952 17.45 10.43 -22.53
C ASP A 952 16.24 10.76 -21.62
N SER A 953 16.32 11.86 -20.83
CA SER A 953 15.22 12.21 -19.92
C SER A 953 13.95 12.61 -20.66
N LYS A 954 12.86 11.94 -20.32
CA LYS A 954 11.52 12.23 -20.87
C LYS A 954 10.91 13.46 -20.21
N TYR A 955 9.90 14.04 -20.85
CA TYR A 955 9.10 15.12 -20.29
C TYR A 955 7.73 14.60 -19.84
N PRO A 956 7.59 14.03 -18.62
CA PRO A 956 6.29 13.59 -18.15
C PRO A 956 5.33 14.78 -18.08
N ILE A 957 4.08 14.55 -18.47
CA ILE A 957 3.01 15.56 -18.44
C ILE A 957 2.11 15.26 -17.24
N LYS A 958 2.11 16.15 -16.24
CA LYS A 958 1.26 16.04 -15.04
C LYS A 958 0.50 17.34 -14.83
N GLN A 959 -0.75 17.24 -14.40
CA GLN A 959 -1.58 18.42 -14.06
C GLN A 959 -1.16 19.08 -12.74
N LYS A 960 -0.61 18.31 -11.78
CA LYS A 960 -0.09 18.81 -10.49
C LYS A 960 1.30 18.25 -10.20
N ASN A 961 2.16 19.07 -9.60
CA ASN A 961 3.50 18.72 -9.12
C ASN A 961 4.41 17.98 -10.14
N ASN A 962 4.58 18.55 -11.33
CA ASN A 962 5.38 17.96 -12.40
C ASN A 962 6.90 18.09 -12.13
N ARG A 963 7.52 17.03 -11.58
CA ARG A 963 8.90 17.02 -11.08
C ARG A 963 9.65 15.77 -11.55
N THR A 964 10.95 15.91 -11.89
CA THR A 964 11.84 14.80 -12.27
C THR A 964 13.14 14.78 -11.45
N PRO A 965 13.66 13.59 -11.07
CA PRO A 965 15.00 13.45 -10.50
C PRO A 965 16.13 13.53 -11.56
N GLU A 966 15.79 13.43 -12.85
CA GLU A 966 16.75 13.40 -13.95
C GLU A 966 17.21 14.79 -14.38
N TRP A 967 16.72 15.84 -13.73
CA TRP A 967 17.16 17.21 -13.92
C TRP A 967 17.67 17.76 -12.57
N CYS A 968 18.79 18.48 -12.59
CA CYS A 968 19.27 19.23 -11.44
C CYS A 968 19.68 20.65 -11.85
N LYS A 969 19.93 21.50 -10.85
CA LYS A 969 20.44 22.86 -11.07
C LYS A 969 21.62 23.13 -10.15
N LEU A 970 22.68 23.69 -10.72
CA LEU A 970 23.84 24.21 -9.99
C LEU A 970 23.77 25.72 -10.02
N LYS A 971 23.79 26.39 -8.87
CA LYS A 971 23.68 27.85 -8.78
C LYS A 971 25.04 28.52 -8.54
N ASN A 972 25.22 29.70 -9.12
CA ASN A 972 26.32 30.61 -8.83
C ASN A 972 26.02 31.36 -7.53
N LEU A 973 26.52 30.86 -6.40
CA LEU A 973 26.53 31.63 -5.16
C LEU A 973 27.86 32.36 -5.00
N LYS A 974 27.79 33.55 -4.42
CA LYS A 974 28.90 34.42 -4.07
C LYS A 974 29.09 34.39 -2.57
N SER A 975 30.32 34.50 -2.11
CA SER A 975 30.60 34.60 -0.68
C SER A 975 30.79 36.04 -0.27
N ILE A 976 30.26 36.41 0.89
CA ILE A 976 30.55 37.67 1.57
C ILE A 976 30.67 37.41 3.07
N ASP A 977 31.73 37.93 3.68
CA ASP A 977 31.93 37.87 5.13
C ASP A 977 31.25 39.07 5.79
N VAL A 978 30.36 38.84 6.74
CA VAL A 978 29.50 39.85 7.36
C VAL A 978 29.48 39.73 8.87
N ILE A 979 29.21 40.84 9.55
CA ILE A 979 29.12 40.87 11.02
C ILE A 979 27.68 40.60 11.45
N VAL A 980 27.52 39.73 12.45
CA VAL A 980 26.21 39.49 13.09
C VAL A 980 25.93 40.62 14.06
N HIS A 981 24.85 41.38 13.85
CA HIS A 981 24.42 42.41 14.80
C HIS A 981 23.15 42.03 15.58
N LYS A 982 22.39 41.03 15.11
CA LYS A 982 21.21 40.53 15.81
C LYS A 982 20.95 39.06 15.55
N ILE A 983 20.59 38.32 16.61
CA ILE A 983 20.16 36.92 16.52
C ILE A 983 18.63 36.89 16.54
N VAL A 984 18.03 36.21 15.56
CA VAL A 984 16.58 36.13 15.38
C VAL A 984 16.13 34.68 15.58
N PRO A 985 15.29 34.39 16.59
CA PRO A 985 14.83 33.03 16.85
C PRO A 985 13.89 32.56 15.74
N LYS A 986 14.15 31.36 15.19
CA LYS A 986 13.21 30.74 14.26
C LYS A 986 12.00 30.22 15.03
N ARG A 987 10.80 30.63 14.64
CA ARG A 987 9.54 30.16 15.26
C ARG A 987 8.76 29.25 14.31
N LYS A 988 8.07 28.26 14.87
CA LYS A 988 7.06 27.45 14.17
C LYS A 988 5.89 28.35 13.76
N LYS A 989 5.36 28.16 12.54
CA LYS A 989 4.30 29.04 11.96
C LYS A 989 2.93 28.85 12.62
N ASP A 990 2.68 27.65 13.09
CA ASP A 990 1.46 27.16 13.71
C ASP A 990 1.42 27.43 15.21
N THR A 991 2.53 27.21 15.93
CA THR A 991 2.55 27.32 17.40
C THR A 991 3.29 28.55 17.94
N GLY A 992 4.08 29.25 17.13
CA GLY A 992 4.91 30.37 17.57
C GLY A 992 6.12 29.99 18.45
N GLU A 993 6.29 28.70 18.76
CA GLU A 993 7.41 28.17 19.56
C GLU A 993 8.75 28.34 18.85
N VAL A 994 9.80 28.61 19.62
CA VAL A 994 11.18 28.69 19.11
C VAL A 994 11.69 27.29 18.75
N ILE A 995 12.21 27.14 17.53
CA ILE A 995 12.86 25.92 17.06
C ILE A 995 14.29 25.90 17.61
N LYS A 996 14.54 25.00 18.58
CA LYS A 996 15.87 24.81 19.17
C LYS A 996 16.87 24.34 18.11
N GLY A 997 18.09 24.87 18.15
CA GLY A 997 19.19 24.48 17.24
C GLY A 997 19.12 25.07 15.82
N GLN A 998 18.25 26.06 15.58
CA GLN A 998 18.14 26.77 14.30
C GLN A 998 18.18 28.28 14.52
N TYR A 999 19.15 28.96 13.92
CA TYR A 999 19.43 30.37 14.10
C TYR A 999 19.27 31.14 12.78
N MET A 1000 18.74 32.35 12.85
CA MET A 1000 18.79 33.34 11.77
C MET A 1000 19.52 34.58 12.30
N TYR A 1001 20.24 35.27 11.43
CA TYR A 1001 21.08 36.41 11.81
C TYR A 1001 20.74 37.61 10.94
N ASP A 1002 20.54 38.79 11.55
CA ASP A 1002 20.61 40.05 10.83
C ASP A 1002 22.07 40.49 10.79
N CYS A 1003 22.53 40.88 9.60
CA CYS A 1003 23.94 41.05 9.29
C CYS A 1003 24.23 42.41 8.68
N ALA A 1004 25.48 42.85 8.86
CA ALA A 1004 25.97 44.13 8.35
C ALA A 1004 27.35 44.01 7.70
N ILE A 1005 27.70 45.00 6.88
CA ILE A 1005 28.99 45.16 6.19
C ILE A 1005 29.72 46.40 6.68
N ALA A 1006 31.04 46.45 6.51
CA ALA A 1006 31.82 47.62 6.89
C ALA A 1006 31.55 48.81 5.96
N ILE A 1007 31.21 49.96 6.54
CA ILE A 1007 30.91 51.20 5.82
C ILE A 1007 31.90 52.31 6.22
N PRO A 1008 32.49 53.06 5.26
CA PRO A 1008 33.39 54.16 5.59
C PRO A 1008 32.59 55.38 6.13
N PRO A 1009 33.18 56.20 7.03
CA PRO A 1009 32.51 57.36 7.60
C PRO A 1009 31.96 58.36 6.58
N SER A 1010 32.61 58.49 5.41
CA SER A 1010 32.17 59.38 4.33
C SER A 1010 30.83 58.99 3.70
N GLU A 1011 30.44 57.72 3.78
CA GLU A 1011 29.20 57.19 3.20
C GLU A 1011 28.01 57.34 4.16
N LEU A 1012 28.23 57.53 5.46
CA LEU A 1012 27.16 57.52 6.48
C LEU A 1012 26.03 58.52 6.18
N LYS A 1013 26.35 59.67 5.60
CA LYS A 1013 25.38 60.73 5.23
C LYS A 1013 24.39 60.31 4.13
N HIS A 1014 24.70 59.25 3.39
CA HIS A 1014 23.88 58.74 2.28
C HIS A 1014 22.98 57.57 2.69
N TRP A 1015 23.03 57.12 3.95
CA TRP A 1015 22.28 55.96 4.43
C TRP A 1015 21.18 56.38 5.41
N ASP A 1016 20.10 55.61 5.44
CA ASP A 1016 19.07 55.79 6.46
C ASP A 1016 19.63 55.40 7.84
N LYS A 1017 19.32 56.19 8.88
CA LYS A 1017 19.78 55.92 10.25
C LYS A 1017 19.32 54.54 10.75
N SER A 1018 18.19 54.03 10.27
CA SER A 1018 17.66 52.71 10.66
C SER A 1018 18.43 51.52 10.06
N ASP A 1019 19.17 51.75 8.97
CA ASP A 1019 20.03 50.74 8.34
C ASP A 1019 21.49 50.82 8.84
N LEU A 1020 21.82 51.79 9.69
CA LEU A 1020 23.12 51.90 10.35
C LEU A 1020 23.07 51.25 11.73
N VAL A 1021 23.95 50.28 11.97
CA VAL A 1021 23.98 49.50 13.21
C VAL A 1021 25.33 49.62 13.89
N GLU A 1022 25.32 49.82 15.20
CA GLU A 1022 26.54 49.88 16.01
C GLU A 1022 26.82 48.52 16.64
N VAL A 1023 28.04 48.00 16.42
CA VAL A 1023 28.52 46.76 17.04
C VAL A 1023 29.92 47.01 17.56
N ASN A 1024 30.14 46.79 18.86
CA ASN A 1024 31.43 46.99 19.52
C ASN A 1024 32.06 48.38 19.27
N GLY A 1025 31.26 49.45 19.32
CA GLY A 1025 31.72 50.84 19.16
C GLY A 1025 32.03 51.27 17.72
N LYS A 1026 31.68 50.45 16.71
CA LYS A 1026 31.85 50.78 15.28
C LYS A 1026 30.50 50.70 14.55
N ILE A 1027 30.30 51.61 13.60
CA ILE A 1027 29.08 51.68 12.77
C ILE A 1027 29.26 50.83 11.52
N TYR A 1028 28.24 50.03 11.20
CA TYR A 1028 28.15 49.15 10.03
C TYR A 1028 26.84 49.42 9.27
N ALA A 1029 26.79 49.02 7.99
CA ALA A 1029 25.59 49.12 7.17
C ALA A 1029 24.88 47.76 7.10
N HIS A 1030 23.62 47.72 7.51
CA HIS A 1030 22.79 46.52 7.46
C HIS A 1030 22.57 46.07 6.00
N ILE A 1031 22.75 44.76 5.76
CA ILE A 1031 22.58 44.15 4.43
C ILE A 1031 21.40 43.17 4.38
N GLY A 1032 20.99 42.61 5.52
CA GLY A 1032 19.79 41.79 5.61
C GLY A 1032 19.89 40.58 6.53
N ARG A 1033 18.83 39.77 6.51
CA ARG A 1033 18.67 38.56 7.32
C ARG A 1033 19.11 37.31 6.57
N THR A 1034 19.79 36.38 7.25
CA THR A 1034 20.17 35.06 6.74
C THR A 1034 19.04 34.03 6.83
N PHE A 1035 19.13 32.95 6.03
CA PHE A 1035 18.32 31.75 6.22
C PHE A 1035 18.71 30.98 7.49
N ALA A 1036 17.78 30.16 7.99
CA ALA A 1036 18.00 29.36 9.18
C ALA A 1036 19.21 28.42 9.01
N THR A 1037 20.07 28.39 10.02
CA THR A 1037 21.28 27.55 10.07
C THR A 1037 21.43 26.88 11.42
N GLY A 1038 22.06 25.70 11.44
CA GLY A 1038 22.50 25.05 12.68
C GLY A 1038 23.83 25.59 13.22
N LYS A 1039 24.52 26.45 12.46
CA LYS A 1039 25.79 27.06 12.88
C LYS A 1039 25.53 28.19 13.86
N LYS A 1040 26.01 28.04 15.09
CA LYS A 1040 25.85 29.02 16.16
C LYS A 1040 26.95 30.10 16.08
N ALA A 1041 26.53 31.35 15.91
CA ALA A 1041 27.32 32.58 16.04
C ALA A 1041 26.69 33.53 17.07
N ASN A 1042 27.51 34.40 17.65
CA ASN A 1042 27.13 35.45 18.60
C ASN A 1042 27.09 36.82 17.90
N VAL A 1043 26.48 37.82 18.56
CA VAL A 1043 26.58 39.22 18.10
C VAL A 1043 28.04 39.66 18.15
N GLY A 1044 28.52 40.27 17.07
CA GLY A 1044 29.92 40.65 16.86
C GLY A 1044 30.76 39.64 16.07
N ASP A 1045 30.31 38.38 15.96
CA ASP A 1045 31.03 37.38 15.19
C ASP A 1045 30.95 37.68 13.68
N ILE A 1046 32.02 37.37 12.96
CA ILE A 1046 32.03 37.36 11.49
C ILE A 1046 31.53 36.00 11.01
N ILE A 1047 30.54 36.02 10.13
CA ILE A 1047 30.05 34.82 9.45
C ILE A 1047 30.22 34.97 7.95
N GLU A 1048 30.49 33.85 7.30
CA GLU A 1048 30.53 33.78 5.85
C GLU A 1048 29.17 33.38 5.31
N VAL A 1049 28.62 34.20 4.42
CA VAL A 1049 27.28 34.01 3.84
C VAL A 1049 27.39 33.86 2.33
N LEU A 1050 26.82 32.77 1.83
CA LEU A 1050 26.64 32.53 0.41
C LEU A 1050 25.35 33.19 -0.07
N VAL A 1051 25.43 34.08 -1.05
CA VAL A 1051 24.32 34.83 -1.63
C VAL A 1051 24.23 34.59 -3.13
N GLY A 1052 23.02 34.54 -3.68
CA GLY A 1052 22.84 34.45 -5.14
C GLY A 1052 23.15 35.78 -5.84
N ARG A 1053 22.74 36.89 -5.22
CA ARG A 1053 22.95 38.25 -5.72
C ARG A 1053 22.98 39.22 -4.55
N ILE A 1054 23.75 40.30 -4.70
CA ILE A 1054 23.65 41.52 -3.89
C ILE A 1054 23.04 42.60 -4.79
N ARG A 1055 22.10 43.38 -4.28
CA ARG A 1055 21.47 44.50 -4.98
C ARG A 1055 21.81 45.79 -4.23
N GLU A 1056 22.32 46.75 -4.96
CA GLU A 1056 22.46 48.14 -4.51
C GLU A 1056 21.49 49.00 -5.31
N TYR A 1057 20.83 49.94 -4.65
CA TYR A 1057 19.99 50.93 -5.31
C TYR A 1057 19.91 52.21 -4.48
N VAL A 1058 19.58 53.31 -5.16
CA VAL A 1058 19.35 54.62 -4.53
C VAL A 1058 17.88 54.97 -4.67
N LYS A 1059 17.24 55.34 -3.57
CA LYS A 1059 15.86 55.82 -3.55
C LYS A 1059 15.81 57.12 -2.76
N ASP A 1060 15.31 58.18 -3.38
CA ASP A 1060 15.17 59.51 -2.77
C ASP A 1060 16.49 60.07 -2.18
N GLY A 1061 17.63 59.73 -2.80
CA GLY A 1061 18.97 60.13 -2.34
C GLY A 1061 19.59 59.23 -1.27
N THR A 1062 18.84 58.24 -0.76
CA THR A 1062 19.30 57.27 0.23
C THR A 1062 19.79 55.98 -0.44
N HIS A 1063 20.97 55.52 -0.04
CA HIS A 1063 21.59 54.28 -0.50
C HIS A 1063 21.05 53.09 0.28
N TYR A 1064 20.74 52.01 -0.44
CA TYR A 1064 20.32 50.73 0.13
C TYR A 1064 21.15 49.59 -0.44
N ILE A 1065 21.43 48.60 0.41
CA ILE A 1065 22.02 47.32 -0.02
C ILE A 1065 21.23 46.15 0.55
N THR A 1066 21.03 45.13 -0.28
CA THR A 1066 20.36 43.91 0.12
C THR A 1066 20.90 42.70 -0.61
N TRP A 1067 20.51 41.50 -0.19
CA TRP A 1067 20.95 40.24 -0.79
C TRP A 1067 19.82 39.25 -1.05
N MET A 1068 20.07 38.27 -1.92
CA MET A 1068 19.14 37.18 -2.23
C MET A 1068 19.75 35.82 -1.87
N PHE A 1069 18.93 34.91 -1.33
CA PHE A 1069 19.31 33.55 -0.89
C PHE A 1069 20.49 33.47 0.10
N PRO A 1070 20.50 34.26 1.19
CA PRO A 1070 21.63 34.36 2.12
C PRO A 1070 21.77 33.12 3.01
N LYS A 1071 22.62 32.17 2.58
CA LYS A 1071 22.88 30.90 3.28
C LYS A 1071 24.19 30.98 4.05
N VAL A 1072 24.13 30.80 5.37
CA VAL A 1072 25.34 30.76 6.21
C VAL A 1072 26.21 29.56 5.82
N ARG A 1073 27.46 29.82 5.42
CA ARG A 1073 28.48 28.81 5.13
C ARG A 1073 29.25 28.45 6.37
N ASP A 1074 29.86 29.42 7.06
CA ASP A 1074 30.63 29.18 8.28
C ASP A 1074 30.72 30.39 9.21
N VAL A 1075 31.19 30.15 10.44
CA VAL A 1075 31.59 31.21 11.38
C VAL A 1075 33.10 31.42 11.24
N ARG A 1076 33.51 32.63 10.86
CA ARG A 1076 34.88 32.99 10.52
C ARG A 1076 35.63 33.49 11.74
N LYS A 1077 36.00 32.55 12.62
CA LYS A 1077 36.79 32.84 13.83
C LYS A 1077 38.18 33.41 13.53
N ASP A 1078 38.66 33.25 12.30
CA ASP A 1078 39.91 33.80 11.78
C ASP A 1078 39.80 35.28 11.38
N LYS A 1079 38.58 35.86 11.35
CA LYS A 1079 38.33 37.24 10.94
C LYS A 1079 37.67 38.06 12.05
N ASN A 1080 38.13 39.30 12.20
CA ASN A 1080 37.61 40.27 13.17
C ASN A 1080 36.85 41.44 12.52
N THR A 1081 36.82 41.52 11.19
CA THR A 1081 36.15 42.59 10.43
C THR A 1081 35.36 41.99 9.28
N PRO A 1082 34.14 42.48 8.99
CA PRO A 1082 33.38 42.06 7.82
C PRO A 1082 33.96 42.66 6.53
N ASP A 1083 33.51 42.17 5.39
CA ASP A 1083 33.81 42.76 4.09
C ASP A 1083 33.20 44.18 3.98
N THR A 1084 33.81 44.98 3.12
CA THR A 1084 33.50 46.41 2.96
C THR A 1084 32.35 46.67 2.00
N LEU A 1085 31.77 47.87 2.06
CA LEU A 1085 30.81 48.37 1.08
C LEU A 1085 31.35 48.26 -0.36
N ASP A 1086 32.63 48.55 -0.60
CA ASP A 1086 33.25 48.39 -1.92
C ASP A 1086 33.21 46.92 -2.39
N THR A 1087 33.45 45.96 -1.50
CA THR A 1087 33.33 44.53 -1.80
C THR A 1087 31.89 44.17 -2.17
N ALA A 1088 30.91 44.67 -1.41
CA ALA A 1088 29.50 44.44 -1.69
C ALA A 1088 29.05 45.08 -3.03
N ARG A 1089 29.54 46.30 -3.35
CA ARG A 1089 29.33 46.97 -4.64
C ARG A 1089 29.92 46.17 -5.81
N LYS A 1090 31.12 45.63 -5.66
CA LYS A 1090 31.74 44.73 -6.65
C LYS A 1090 30.89 43.49 -6.87
N LEU A 1091 30.41 42.84 -5.81
CA LEU A 1091 29.54 41.67 -5.90
C LEU A 1091 28.17 41.98 -6.53
N ALA A 1092 27.64 43.17 -6.27
CA ALA A 1092 26.39 43.67 -6.87
C ALA A 1092 26.53 43.85 -8.39
N LYS A 1093 27.63 44.45 -8.86
CA LYS A 1093 27.94 44.58 -10.30
C LYS A 1093 28.03 43.23 -11.00
N VAL A 1094 28.50 42.18 -10.32
CA VAL A 1094 28.54 40.82 -10.89
C VAL A 1094 27.12 40.19 -11.00
N GLY A 1095 26.08 40.74 -10.36
CA GLY A 1095 24.69 40.32 -10.56
C GLY A 1095 24.38 38.87 -10.12
N SER A 1096 24.04 37.97 -11.05
CA SER A 1096 23.91 36.52 -10.83
C SER A 1096 25.07 35.71 -11.42
N GLY A 1097 26.05 36.38 -12.03
CA GLY A 1097 27.19 35.76 -12.70
C GLY A 1097 28.13 35.02 -11.75
N PHE A 1098 28.94 34.14 -12.34
CA PHE A 1098 29.95 33.37 -11.62
C PHE A 1098 31.09 34.26 -11.13
N THR A 1099 31.42 34.15 -9.84
CA THR A 1099 32.68 34.66 -9.27
C THR A 1099 33.56 33.47 -8.95
N GLU A 1100 34.87 33.54 -9.20
CA GLU A 1100 35.84 32.50 -8.83
C GLU A 1100 35.96 32.39 -7.29
N VAL A 1101 34.95 31.80 -6.65
CA VAL A 1101 34.95 31.55 -5.20
C VAL A 1101 35.84 30.34 -4.93
N LYS A 1102 37.17 30.47 -4.98
CA LYS A 1102 38.17 29.43 -4.62
C LYS A 1102 37.98 28.00 -5.16
N GLU A 1103 36.93 27.70 -5.95
CA GLU A 1103 36.77 26.51 -6.78
C GLU A 1103 37.67 26.76 -8.01
N ARG A 1104 38.99 26.67 -7.82
CA ARG A 1104 39.92 26.51 -8.93
C ARG A 1104 39.56 25.17 -9.57
N LEU A 1105 38.70 25.21 -10.59
CA LEU A 1105 38.47 24.08 -11.49
C LEU A 1105 39.70 23.96 -12.41
N TYR A 1106 40.89 23.70 -11.87
CA TYR A 1106 42.05 23.48 -12.73
C TYR A 1106 41.80 22.22 -13.57
N MET A 1107 42.03 22.31 -14.88
CA MET A 1107 41.95 21.17 -15.79
C MET A 1107 43.05 20.13 -15.49
N ASP A 1108 44.12 20.56 -14.82
CA ASP A 1108 45.33 19.75 -14.57
C ASP A 1108 45.42 19.15 -13.14
N ASP A 1109 44.46 19.47 -12.26
CA ASP A 1109 44.40 18.86 -10.94
C ASP A 1109 43.99 17.39 -11.08
N ILE A 1110 44.83 16.47 -10.59
CA ILE A 1110 44.45 15.08 -10.36
C ILE A 1110 43.48 15.08 -9.19
N TYR A 1111 42.18 15.09 -9.50
CA TYR A 1111 41.16 14.84 -8.50
C TYR A 1111 41.06 13.34 -8.26
N THR A 1112 41.79 12.88 -7.25
CA THR A 1112 41.56 11.55 -6.67
C THR A 1112 40.30 11.66 -5.81
N PHE A 1113 39.16 11.27 -6.37
CA PHE A 1113 37.96 11.05 -5.57
C PHE A 1113 38.06 9.67 -4.95
N ASP A 1114 38.80 9.57 -3.84
CA ASP A 1114 38.77 8.36 -3.03
C ASP A 1114 37.34 8.20 -2.50
N LEU A 1115 36.65 7.18 -3.03
CA LEU A 1115 35.37 6.80 -2.49
C LEU A 1115 35.60 6.36 -1.05
N GLU A 1116 34.97 7.04 -0.10
CA GLU A 1116 34.96 6.58 1.29
C GLU A 1116 34.47 5.13 1.33
N LEU A 1117 35.18 4.29 2.09
CA LEU A 1117 34.75 2.92 2.33
C LEU A 1117 33.34 2.97 2.92
N CYS A 1118 32.38 2.37 2.20
CA CYS A 1118 30.96 2.39 2.55
C CYS A 1118 30.79 2.08 4.05
N PRO A 1119 30.33 2.99 4.92
CA PRO A 1119 30.34 2.78 6.37
C PRO A 1119 29.45 1.60 6.81
N TYR A 1120 28.51 1.22 5.96
CA TYR A 1120 27.63 0.07 6.16
C TYR A 1120 28.22 -1.25 5.67
N TRP A 1121 29.44 -1.27 5.13
CA TRP A 1121 30.04 -2.46 4.50
C TRP A 1121 30.13 -3.66 5.44
N LYS A 1122 30.15 -3.44 6.77
CA LYS A 1122 30.11 -4.48 7.79
C LYS A 1122 28.69 -4.83 8.29
N ASN A 1123 27.66 -4.07 7.95
CA ASN A 1123 26.28 -4.31 8.37
C ASN A 1123 25.56 -5.14 7.31
N SER A 1124 25.21 -6.38 7.65
CA SER A 1124 24.50 -7.31 6.77
C SER A 1124 23.12 -6.79 6.36
N GLU A 1125 22.37 -6.14 7.22
CA GLU A 1125 21.01 -5.69 6.88
C GLU A 1125 21.00 -4.53 5.87
N ILE A 1126 22.11 -3.80 5.75
CA ILE A 1126 22.21 -2.57 4.94
C ILE A 1126 23.11 -2.75 3.72
N CYS A 1127 24.23 -3.49 3.83
CA CYS A 1127 25.18 -3.70 2.75
C CYS A 1127 24.95 -5.05 2.06
N PRO A 1128 24.29 -5.08 0.88
CA PRO A 1128 24.07 -6.31 0.15
C PRO A 1128 25.38 -6.94 -0.34
N MET A 1129 26.45 -6.15 -0.54
CA MET A 1129 27.76 -6.69 -0.99
C MET A 1129 28.44 -7.56 0.07
N LYS A 1130 28.14 -7.39 1.36
CA LYS A 1130 28.68 -8.26 2.43
C LYS A 1130 28.07 -9.66 2.38
N HIS A 1131 26.77 -9.74 2.10
CA HIS A 1131 26.06 -11.02 1.92
C HIS A 1131 26.52 -11.79 0.69
N ILE A 1132 26.88 -11.06 -0.38
CA ILE A 1132 27.30 -11.67 -1.65
C ILE A 1132 28.75 -12.18 -1.60
N PHE A 1133 29.70 -11.40 -1.09
CA PHE A 1133 31.13 -11.73 -1.25
C PHE A 1133 31.79 -12.32 0.01
N GLY A 1134 31.19 -12.17 1.20
CA GLY A 1134 31.77 -12.61 2.48
C GLY A 1134 33.04 -11.86 2.93
N LYS A 1135 33.89 -11.46 1.98
CA LYS A 1135 35.13 -10.68 2.16
C LYS A 1135 35.26 -9.57 1.10
N PRO A 1136 36.10 -8.54 1.32
CA PRO A 1136 36.33 -7.48 0.36
C PRO A 1136 37.00 -7.95 -0.94
N ARG A 1137 36.61 -7.37 -2.08
CA ARG A 1137 37.04 -7.78 -3.44
C ARG A 1137 38.55 -7.70 -3.72
N TYR A 1138 39.33 -6.94 -2.94
CA TYR A 1138 40.77 -6.79 -3.15
C TYR A 1138 41.60 -8.01 -2.69
N GLU A 1139 40.96 -9.00 -2.07
CA GLU A 1139 41.58 -10.26 -1.61
C GLU A 1139 41.40 -11.43 -2.60
N LEU A 1140 40.82 -11.22 -3.78
CA LEU A 1140 40.46 -12.29 -4.74
C LEU A 1140 41.23 -12.15 -6.07
N SER A 1141 41.70 -13.27 -6.64
CA SER A 1141 42.53 -13.32 -7.87
C SER A 1141 41.74 -13.56 -9.16
N VAL A 1142 40.63 -14.30 -9.12
CA VAL A 1142 39.67 -14.46 -10.23
C VAL A 1142 38.27 -14.39 -9.66
N LEU A 1143 37.40 -13.59 -10.27
CA LEU A 1143 36.06 -13.32 -9.77
C LEU A 1143 35.02 -13.58 -10.86
N ARG A 1144 34.23 -14.65 -10.71
CA ARG A 1144 33.13 -15.00 -11.62
C ARG A 1144 31.80 -14.66 -10.95
N ILE A 1145 31.08 -13.66 -11.47
CA ILE A 1145 29.83 -13.15 -10.89
C ILE A 1145 28.68 -13.45 -11.84
N GLU A 1146 27.66 -14.16 -11.35
CA GLU A 1146 26.37 -14.32 -12.00
C GLU A 1146 25.56 -13.02 -11.86
N TYR A 1147 24.97 -12.51 -12.95
CA TYR A 1147 24.21 -11.27 -12.97
C TYR A 1147 22.90 -11.44 -13.76
N LEU A 1148 21.87 -10.71 -13.37
CA LEU A 1148 20.58 -10.69 -14.07
C LEU A 1148 20.69 -9.90 -15.39
N LYS A 1149 20.41 -10.55 -16.52
CA LYS A 1149 20.54 -10.00 -17.89
C LYS A 1149 19.37 -9.10 -18.30
N TYR A 1150 18.20 -9.22 -17.68
CA TYR A 1150 16.97 -8.51 -18.05
C TYR A 1150 16.31 -7.83 -16.83
N PRO A 1151 15.54 -6.74 -17.02
CA PRO A 1151 14.95 -5.96 -15.91
C PRO A 1151 13.90 -6.75 -15.10
N MET A 1152 13.87 -6.59 -13.78
CA MET A 1152 12.88 -7.24 -12.89
C MET A 1152 12.53 -6.37 -11.66
N SER A 1153 11.29 -6.47 -11.17
CA SER A 1153 10.71 -5.62 -10.11
C SER A 1153 11.17 -5.93 -8.68
N CYS A 1154 11.41 -7.19 -8.34
CA CYS A 1154 11.89 -7.59 -7.03
C CYS A 1154 13.39 -7.23 -6.92
N PRO A 1155 13.76 -6.29 -6.02
CA PRO A 1155 15.12 -5.78 -5.95
C PRO A 1155 16.13 -6.84 -5.47
N LEU A 1156 15.66 -7.92 -4.85
CA LEU A 1156 16.49 -9.01 -4.34
C LEU A 1156 17.06 -9.90 -5.45
N ALA A 1157 16.44 -10.00 -6.64
CA ALA A 1157 16.97 -10.87 -7.70
C ALA A 1157 18.21 -10.34 -8.42
N TYR A 1158 18.61 -9.10 -8.15
CA TYR A 1158 19.89 -8.54 -8.55
C TYR A 1158 21.03 -8.95 -7.61
N ILE A 1159 20.70 -9.51 -6.44
CA ILE A 1159 21.61 -9.85 -5.35
C ILE A 1159 21.64 -11.36 -5.11
N PHE A 1160 20.48 -12.01 -5.22
CA PHE A 1160 20.29 -13.45 -5.08
C PHE A 1160 19.69 -14.03 -6.37
N LYS A 1161 20.07 -15.25 -6.74
CA LYS A 1161 19.40 -15.98 -7.82
C LYS A 1161 17.97 -16.28 -7.38
N CYS A 1162 17.00 -15.76 -8.11
CA CYS A 1162 15.59 -15.93 -7.78
C CYS A 1162 15.18 -17.35 -8.16
N ARG A 1163 14.63 -18.11 -7.21
CA ARG A 1163 14.16 -19.49 -7.42
C ARG A 1163 13.07 -19.59 -8.50
N TYR A 1164 12.38 -18.48 -8.79
CA TYR A 1164 11.30 -18.41 -9.77
C TYR A 1164 11.74 -17.90 -11.17
N LEU A 1165 13.05 -17.68 -11.40
CA LEU A 1165 13.56 -17.18 -12.70
C LEU A 1165 14.44 -18.22 -13.39
N LYS A 1166 14.11 -18.56 -14.65
CA LYS A 1166 14.87 -19.50 -15.48
C LYS A 1166 16.33 -19.03 -15.69
N SER A 1167 17.26 -19.97 -15.81
CA SER A 1167 18.72 -19.70 -15.84
C SER A 1167 19.16 -18.72 -16.94
N TYR A 1168 18.45 -18.64 -18.07
CA TYR A 1168 18.77 -17.72 -19.16
C TYR A 1168 18.53 -16.24 -18.82
N TYR A 1169 17.76 -15.94 -17.75
CA TYR A 1169 17.65 -14.60 -17.19
C TYR A 1169 18.94 -14.15 -16.52
N TYR A 1170 19.87 -15.07 -16.27
CA TYR A 1170 21.16 -14.83 -15.65
C TYR A 1170 22.30 -15.08 -16.65
N GLY A 1171 23.43 -14.43 -16.42
CA GLY A 1171 24.66 -14.65 -17.16
C GLY A 1171 25.86 -14.50 -16.25
N TYR A 1172 27.02 -14.99 -16.67
CA TYR A 1172 28.25 -14.85 -15.89
C TYR A 1172 29.14 -13.76 -16.49
N ARG A 1173 29.69 -12.91 -15.64
CA ARG A 1173 30.85 -12.07 -15.96
C ARG A 1173 32.05 -12.61 -15.21
N THR A 1174 33.05 -13.04 -15.96
CA THR A 1174 34.33 -13.42 -15.40
C THR A 1174 35.26 -12.23 -15.43
N PHE A 1175 35.72 -11.82 -14.27
CA PHE A 1175 36.72 -10.78 -14.09
C PHE A 1175 38.02 -11.46 -13.70
N HIS A 1176 38.97 -11.44 -14.64
CA HIS A 1176 40.35 -11.81 -14.35
C HIS A 1176 41.07 -10.56 -13.86
N ARG A 1177 41.78 -10.67 -12.74
CA ARG A 1177 42.72 -9.63 -12.34
C ARG A 1177 43.86 -9.65 -13.36
N LYS A 1178 43.88 -8.70 -14.30
CA LYS A 1178 45.10 -8.40 -15.03
C LYS A 1178 46.04 -7.70 -14.05
N TYR A 1179 47.20 -8.30 -13.84
CA TYR A 1179 48.31 -7.67 -13.14
C TYR A 1179 48.77 -6.41 -13.90
#